data_AF-A0A7S2S954-F1
#
_entry.id   AF-A0A7S2S954-F1
#
_cell.length_a   1.000
_cell.length_b   1.000
_cell.length_c   1.000
_cell.angle_alpha   90.00
_cell.angle_beta   90.00
_cell.angle_gamma   90.00
#
_symmetry.space_group_name_H-M   'P 1'
#
loop_
_entity.id
_entity.type
_entity.pdbx_description
1 polymer ?
#
loop_
_entity_poly.entity_id
_entity_poly.type
_entity_poly.pdbx_seq_one_letter_code
_entity_poly.pdbx_strand_id
1 'polypeptide(L)'
;PRNGGCGVLMRPAAGDAANAAKRQRREGAGLMASGVSAVGGEGAAAERGAAPMSLVGAGEGPQVAIAPTEAEEALFATLLAVADSIGKGTVVRVAGGWVRDRLLRRHNDDIDLAIDNMTGVEFANHVREYLQAQGSGDNVKVSVIKANPDQSKHLETATMKIAGFEVDIVHLRTETYTGASRIPVVSIGTPKQDADRRDFTVNALFFNVNERMVEDFTGQGVEDLLRRRILRTPLPPRDTFLDDPLRLLRAIRFSVRFRLRLADDLRAAATDPDIRDALEHKVSRERIGKELEGMLSGTGARFPAALRLFFELGLLDIVFDPSGGQNGAAGAVPLPTPASQDWQRVVRVAEWAGWLLADNPLFSSRTESPGTAPAAGAGGVAGSPAAAVPGSPRVCLLAAALLPFAQRTKPHPRKKGRDIPMVEAVVAESIKFKNKDSTDASTITELASALKDMTCKVYDAQALQKSLSSLRLDIGLLLRRLKQLWPGALVLACARDLEEAASRPAETTGDLDSASRMAMCAAALHSVFDRSGLTPEVQGHILRGIHSLDHIGVVELHGHLPADPVLMHASATHVGHVLERYRTFVTAVQELGLDQVWMLKPLLNGKQLSDALGLPKGPEIGKVMEAQVHWQIQHPQGTAPDCVEFLKSTSQQGASAP
;
A
#
# COMPACT_ATOMS: atom_id res chain seq x y z
N PRO A 1 -16.26 61.30 -8.03
CA PRO A 1 -16.32 60.43 -9.24
C PRO A 1 -17.05 59.13 -8.90
N ARG A 2 -18.36 59.11 -9.20
CA ARG A 2 -19.38 58.16 -8.72
C ARG A 2 -19.68 57.09 -9.78
N ASN A 3 -20.10 55.91 -9.27
CA ASN A 3 -21.08 54.94 -9.80
C ASN A 3 -20.74 54.26 -11.15
N GLY A 4 -20.91 52.94 -11.35
CA GLY A 4 -21.96 52.04 -10.87
C GLY A 4 -22.92 51.75 -12.03
N GLY A 5 -23.42 50.51 -12.17
CA GLY A 5 -24.68 50.27 -12.87
C GLY A 5 -24.69 49.20 -13.95
N CYS A 6 -25.51 48.19 -13.69
CA CYS A 6 -26.01 47.13 -14.54
C CYS A 6 -27.11 47.63 -15.50
N GLY A 7 -27.37 46.91 -16.59
CA GLY A 7 -28.55 46.99 -17.48
C GLY A 7 -28.26 46.24 -18.79
N VAL A 8 -28.70 45.01 -19.06
CA VAL A 8 -30.06 44.44 -19.21
C VAL A 8 -30.86 45.04 -20.39
N LEU A 9 -31.35 44.12 -21.24
CA LEU A 9 -32.43 44.19 -22.25
C LEU A 9 -32.07 44.57 -23.70
N MET A 10 -32.07 43.58 -24.61
CA MET A 10 -33.18 43.31 -25.55
C MET A 10 -32.78 42.31 -26.66
N ARG A 11 -33.56 41.23 -26.79
CA ARG A 11 -33.76 40.53 -28.08
C ARG A 11 -34.73 41.36 -28.95
N PRO A 12 -34.64 41.23 -30.28
CA PRO A 12 -35.71 40.57 -31.04
C PRO A 12 -35.09 39.54 -32.02
N ALA A 13 -35.61 38.34 -32.26
CA ALA A 13 -36.95 37.88 -32.68
C ALA A 13 -37.37 38.33 -34.09
N ALA A 14 -37.39 37.32 -34.99
CA ALA A 14 -38.28 37.11 -36.13
C ALA A 14 -38.02 37.80 -37.48
N GLY A 15 -38.34 37.04 -38.53
CA GLY A 15 -38.19 37.29 -39.97
C GLY A 15 -37.83 35.97 -40.65
N ASP A 16 -38.78 35.04 -40.82
CA ASP A 16 -39.67 34.88 -42.00
C ASP A 16 -38.87 34.66 -43.30
N ALA A 17 -39.21 33.76 -44.23
CA ALA A 17 -40.23 32.71 -44.36
C ALA A 17 -39.93 32.01 -45.70
N ALA A 18 -40.40 30.75 -45.84
CA ALA A 18 -40.88 30.09 -47.07
C ALA A 18 -39.90 29.95 -48.28
N ASN A 19 -39.95 28.96 -49.19
CA ASN A 19 -40.87 27.88 -49.55
C ASN A 19 -40.02 26.95 -50.47
N ALA A 20 -39.96 25.64 -50.27
CA ALA A 20 -40.89 24.60 -50.76
C ALA A 20 -40.62 24.06 -52.19
N ALA A 21 -40.38 22.73 -52.25
CA ALA A 21 -40.84 21.70 -53.22
C ALA A 21 -39.83 20.52 -53.16
N LYS A 22 -40.07 19.26 -52.76
CA LYS A 22 -41.21 18.32 -52.65
C LYS A 22 -41.72 17.71 -53.97
N ARG A 23 -41.28 16.47 -54.28
CA ARG A 23 -42.06 15.24 -54.61
C ARG A 23 -41.21 14.24 -55.41
N GLN A 24 -40.95 13.01 -54.93
CA GLN A 24 -41.80 11.79 -54.81
C GLN A 24 -41.99 10.97 -56.10
N ARG A 25 -41.64 9.68 -56.02
CA ARG A 25 -42.39 8.45 -56.39
C ARG A 25 -41.52 7.25 -55.93
N ARG A 26 -41.90 6.28 -55.06
CA ARG A 26 -43.11 5.42 -54.89
C ARG A 26 -43.33 4.53 -56.13
N GLU A 27 -43.52 3.21 -56.12
CA GLU A 27 -44.14 2.18 -55.25
C GLU A 27 -43.42 0.83 -55.52
N GLY A 28 -43.54 -0.30 -54.82
CA GLY A 28 -44.57 -1.04 -54.06
C GLY A 28 -44.22 -2.54 -54.24
N ALA A 29 -44.84 -3.59 -53.71
CA ALA A 29 -45.86 -3.88 -52.71
C ALA A 29 -45.95 -5.43 -52.61
N GLY A 30 -46.40 -5.93 -51.44
CA GLY A 30 -47.06 -7.24 -51.25
C GLY A 30 -46.17 -8.46 -51.00
N LEU A 31 -46.58 -9.50 -50.28
CA LEU A 31 -47.81 -9.83 -49.55
C LEU A 31 -47.60 -11.27 -49.01
N MET A 32 -48.03 -11.57 -47.79
CA MET A 32 -48.79 -12.77 -47.37
C MET A 32 -48.47 -13.23 -45.95
N ALA A 33 -49.55 -13.54 -45.26
CA ALA A 33 -49.68 -13.85 -43.85
C ALA A 33 -50.06 -15.31 -43.61
N SER A 34 -49.76 -15.83 -42.41
CA SER A 34 -50.53 -16.80 -41.60
C SER A 34 -49.68 -17.00 -40.31
N GLY A 35 -50.13 -16.70 -39.08
CA GLY A 35 -51.27 -17.27 -38.34
C GLY A 35 -50.86 -18.69 -37.90
N VAL A 36 -50.56 -19.01 -36.63
CA VAL A 36 -51.51 -19.16 -35.51
C VAL A 36 -50.74 -19.30 -34.15
N SER A 37 -51.33 -18.69 -33.09
CA SER A 37 -51.27 -18.87 -31.62
C SER A 37 -49.99 -19.32 -30.90
N ALA A 38 -49.40 -18.59 -29.94
CA ALA A 38 -49.90 -17.99 -28.67
C ALA A 38 -50.06 -18.98 -27.49
N VAL A 39 -49.03 -19.05 -26.64
CA VAL A 39 -49.00 -19.02 -25.15
C VAL A 39 -47.54 -18.59 -24.83
N GLY A 40 -47.16 -17.51 -24.14
CA GLY A 40 -47.70 -16.84 -22.96
C GLY A 40 -46.74 -17.11 -21.78
N GLY A 41 -45.86 -16.17 -21.42
CA GLY A 41 -45.07 -16.23 -20.18
C GLY A 41 -43.71 -15.52 -20.20
N GLU A 42 -43.67 -14.34 -19.59
CA GLU A 42 -42.55 -13.41 -19.34
C GLU A 42 -41.31 -14.09 -18.73
N GLY A 43 -40.05 -13.68 -18.90
CA GLY A 43 -39.47 -12.38 -19.21
C GLY A 43 -38.21 -12.21 -18.35
N ALA A 44 -37.16 -12.99 -18.63
CA ALA A 44 -35.85 -12.89 -17.98
C ALA A 44 -34.93 -11.99 -18.82
N ALA A 45 -34.48 -10.88 -18.22
CA ALA A 45 -33.53 -9.96 -18.84
C ALA A 45 -32.16 -10.63 -19.03
N ALA A 46 -31.73 -10.69 -20.29
CA ALA A 46 -30.43 -11.16 -20.71
C ALA A 46 -29.39 -10.03 -20.60
N GLU A 47 -28.35 -10.23 -19.80
CA GLU A 47 -27.07 -9.52 -19.94
C GLU A 47 -26.07 -10.39 -20.71
N ARG A 48 -25.33 -9.71 -21.58
CA ARG A 48 -24.62 -10.27 -22.75
C ARG A 48 -23.36 -11.00 -22.30
N GLY A 49 -23.29 -12.29 -22.62
CA GLY A 49 -22.08 -13.08 -22.50
C GLY A 49 -20.97 -12.55 -23.41
N ALA A 50 -19.80 -12.30 -22.81
CA ALA A 50 -18.56 -12.03 -23.53
C ALA A 50 -18.13 -13.28 -24.33
N ALA A 51 -17.72 -13.08 -25.57
CA ALA A 51 -17.28 -14.14 -26.47
C ALA A 51 -16.00 -14.85 -25.96
N PRO A 52 -15.84 -16.16 -26.21
CA PRO A 52 -14.66 -16.90 -25.78
C PRO A 52 -13.45 -16.59 -26.68
N MET A 53 -12.28 -16.37 -26.06
CA MET A 53 -11.00 -16.24 -26.77
C MET A 53 -10.57 -17.58 -27.37
N SER A 54 -10.37 -17.63 -28.68
CA SER A 54 -9.87 -18.82 -29.38
C SER A 54 -8.35 -18.80 -29.48
N LEU A 55 -7.72 -19.89 -29.06
CA LEU A 55 -6.31 -20.20 -29.32
C LEU A 55 -6.23 -21.06 -30.59
N VAL A 56 -5.46 -20.63 -31.58
CA VAL A 56 -5.09 -21.46 -32.75
C VAL A 56 -3.59 -21.67 -32.68
N GLY A 57 -3.15 -22.93 -32.80
CA GLY A 57 -1.75 -23.31 -32.69
C GLY A 57 -1.05 -23.47 -34.04
N ALA A 58 0.19 -22.98 -34.12
CA ALA A 58 1.40 -23.73 -34.48
C ALA A 58 2.61 -22.77 -34.51
N GLY A 59 3.66 -23.06 -33.74
CA GLY A 59 5.03 -22.53 -33.97
C GLY A 59 5.43 -21.20 -33.34
N GLU A 60 4.50 -20.31 -33.00
CA GLU A 60 4.79 -19.02 -32.38
C GLU A 60 4.05 -18.89 -31.04
N GLY A 61 4.64 -18.20 -30.06
CA GLY A 61 4.07 -18.04 -28.72
C GLY A 61 2.63 -17.48 -28.74
N PRO A 62 1.88 -17.57 -27.63
CA PRO A 62 0.48 -17.14 -27.60
C PRO A 62 0.37 -15.66 -28.04
N GLN A 63 -0.19 -15.44 -29.23
CA GLN A 63 -0.43 -14.10 -29.75
C GLN A 63 -1.60 -13.49 -28.98
N VAL A 64 -1.29 -12.48 -28.16
CA VAL A 64 -2.29 -11.73 -27.38
C VAL A 64 -2.42 -10.34 -27.97
N ALA A 65 -3.61 -10.00 -28.45
CA ALA A 65 -3.92 -8.65 -28.88
C ALA A 65 -4.26 -7.77 -27.66
N ILE A 66 -3.68 -6.58 -27.60
CA ILE A 66 -4.07 -5.52 -26.67
C ILE A 66 -4.90 -4.52 -27.47
N ALA A 67 -6.05 -4.11 -26.93
CA ALA A 67 -6.84 -3.01 -27.47
C ALA A 67 -6.44 -1.71 -26.77
N PRO A 68 -5.76 -0.76 -27.46
CA PRO A 68 -5.47 0.55 -26.91
C PRO A 68 -6.74 1.39 -26.73
N THR A 69 -6.67 2.39 -25.85
CA THR A 69 -7.71 3.42 -25.71
C THR A 69 -7.70 4.37 -26.91
N GLU A 70 -8.79 5.11 -27.13
CA GLU A 70 -8.87 6.09 -28.23
C GLU A 70 -7.74 7.14 -28.20
N ALA A 71 -7.33 7.58 -27.01
CA ALA A 71 -6.21 8.50 -26.84
C ALA A 71 -4.87 7.86 -27.21
N GLU A 72 -4.65 6.59 -26.82
CA GLU A 72 -3.45 5.84 -27.20
C GLU A 72 -3.43 5.51 -28.69
N GLU A 73 -4.59 5.24 -29.29
CA GLU A 73 -4.73 5.07 -30.74
C GLU A 73 -4.29 6.32 -31.50
N ALA A 74 -4.68 7.51 -31.04
CA ALA A 74 -4.24 8.77 -31.64
C ALA A 74 -2.72 8.97 -31.51
N LEU A 75 -2.14 8.60 -30.35
CA LEU A 75 -0.70 8.61 -30.14
C LEU A 75 0.00 7.64 -31.11
N PHE A 76 -0.44 6.39 -31.16
CA PHE A 76 0.15 5.34 -31.99
C PHE A 76 0.02 5.66 -33.48
N ALA A 77 -1.10 6.21 -33.93
CA ALA A 77 -1.27 6.68 -35.30
C ALA A 77 -0.26 7.79 -35.65
N THR A 78 -0.03 8.72 -34.73
CA THR A 78 0.98 9.77 -34.91
C THR A 78 2.40 9.18 -35.02
N LEU A 79 2.75 8.24 -34.13
CA LEU A 79 4.07 7.61 -34.13
C LEU A 79 4.32 6.79 -35.39
N LEU A 80 3.32 6.08 -35.91
CA LEU A 80 3.40 5.35 -37.17
C LEU A 80 3.59 6.29 -38.36
N ALA A 81 2.84 7.39 -38.42
CA ALA A 81 3.01 8.37 -39.49
C ALA A 81 4.40 9.01 -39.49
N VAL A 82 5.00 9.22 -38.31
CA VAL A 82 6.40 9.64 -38.17
C VAL A 82 7.33 8.55 -38.70
N ALA A 83 7.17 7.30 -38.26
CA ALA A 83 7.99 6.18 -38.69
C ALA A 83 7.96 5.98 -40.22
N ASP A 84 6.78 6.11 -40.84
CA ASP A 84 6.59 6.05 -42.29
C ASP A 84 7.29 7.22 -43.01
N SER A 85 7.23 8.44 -42.45
CA SER A 85 7.88 9.62 -43.02
C SER A 85 9.41 9.53 -43.05
N ILE A 86 10.01 8.74 -42.15
CA ILE A 86 11.45 8.49 -42.09
C ILE A 86 11.91 7.57 -43.24
N GLY A 87 11.03 6.67 -43.72
CA GLY A 87 11.31 5.79 -44.87
C GLY A 87 12.37 4.71 -44.63
N LYS A 88 12.73 4.43 -43.37
CA LYS A 88 13.75 3.42 -42.98
C LYS A 88 13.17 2.08 -42.53
N GLY A 89 11.85 1.90 -42.60
CA GLY A 89 11.18 0.71 -42.06
C GLY A 89 11.31 0.60 -40.53
N THR A 90 11.26 1.74 -39.83
CA THR A 90 11.42 1.82 -38.38
C THR A 90 10.27 1.12 -37.65
N VAL A 91 10.60 0.18 -36.75
CA VAL A 91 9.59 -0.49 -35.92
C VAL A 91 9.49 0.20 -34.56
N VAL A 92 8.30 0.66 -34.22
CA VAL A 92 7.99 1.34 -32.96
C VAL A 92 7.42 0.32 -31.98
N ARG A 93 8.06 0.16 -30.82
CA ARG A 93 7.59 -0.73 -29.76
C ARG A 93 7.30 0.05 -28.48
N VAL A 94 6.22 -0.29 -27.80
CA VAL A 94 6.02 0.10 -26.39
C VAL A 94 6.56 -1.03 -25.52
N ALA A 95 7.41 -0.73 -24.55
CA ALA A 95 8.11 -1.75 -23.77
C ALA A 95 7.65 -1.80 -22.30
N GLY A 96 7.73 -3.00 -21.71
CA GLY A 96 7.73 -3.19 -20.26
C GLY A 96 6.42 -2.88 -19.54
N GLY A 97 6.43 -1.83 -18.72
CA GLY A 97 5.42 -1.59 -17.69
C GLY A 97 4.01 -1.40 -18.24
N TRP A 98 3.90 -0.65 -19.34
CA TRP A 98 2.64 -0.41 -20.02
C TRP A 98 2.01 -1.71 -20.53
N VAL A 99 2.80 -2.55 -21.22
CA VAL A 99 2.35 -3.84 -21.80
C VAL A 99 1.83 -4.77 -20.72
N ARG A 100 2.63 -4.98 -19.66
CA ARG A 100 2.26 -5.82 -18.51
C ARG A 100 0.97 -5.34 -17.85
N ASP A 101 0.87 -4.04 -17.60
CA ASP A 101 -0.26 -3.48 -16.87
C ASP A 101 -1.55 -3.51 -17.72
N ARG A 102 -1.45 -3.27 -19.03
CA ARG A 102 -2.55 -3.46 -19.99
C ARG A 102 -3.03 -4.92 -20.04
N LEU A 103 -2.12 -5.89 -20.09
CA LEU A 103 -2.46 -7.32 -20.02
C LEU A 103 -3.17 -7.70 -18.71
N LEU A 104 -2.83 -7.03 -17.61
CA LEU A 104 -3.52 -7.17 -16.31
C LEU A 104 -4.79 -6.31 -16.18
N ARG A 105 -5.24 -5.65 -17.25
CA ARG A 105 -6.39 -4.72 -17.27
C ARG A 105 -6.25 -3.57 -16.27
N ARG A 106 -5.04 -3.04 -16.14
CA ARG A 106 -4.71 -1.87 -15.30
C ARG A 106 -4.40 -0.67 -16.19
N HIS A 107 -4.65 0.51 -15.62
CA HIS A 107 -4.31 1.77 -16.27
C HIS A 107 -2.83 2.10 -16.05
N ASN A 108 -2.14 2.52 -17.11
CA ASN A 108 -0.78 3.03 -17.05
C ASN A 108 -0.59 4.07 -18.17
N ASP A 109 -0.21 5.28 -17.80
CA ASP A 109 0.02 6.42 -18.71
C ASP A 109 1.49 6.60 -19.08
N ASP A 110 2.39 5.84 -18.43
CA ASP A 110 3.83 5.89 -18.65
C ASP A 110 4.17 5.00 -19.85
N ILE A 111 4.56 5.64 -20.97
CA ILE A 111 4.80 4.98 -22.25
C ILE A 111 6.30 5.04 -22.58
N ASP A 112 6.96 3.90 -22.37
CA ASP A 112 8.36 3.68 -22.77
C ASP A 112 8.41 3.17 -24.22
N LEU A 113 8.90 3.99 -25.15
CA LEU A 113 9.14 3.60 -26.54
C LEU A 113 10.53 3.03 -26.74
N ALA A 114 10.61 1.92 -27.47
CA ALA A 114 11.83 1.29 -27.92
C ALA A 114 11.89 1.27 -29.46
N ILE A 115 12.94 1.88 -30.01
CA ILE A 115 13.19 2.01 -31.45
C ILE A 115 14.39 1.15 -31.87
N ASP A 116 14.35 0.59 -33.08
CA ASP A 116 15.29 -0.43 -33.56
C ASP A 116 16.52 0.10 -34.32
N ASN A 117 16.34 1.11 -35.16
CA ASN A 117 17.33 1.50 -36.18
C ASN A 117 17.97 2.87 -35.96
N MET A 118 17.63 3.56 -34.87
CA MET A 118 18.15 4.89 -34.53
C MET A 118 18.11 5.15 -33.03
N THR A 119 18.78 6.21 -32.59
CA THR A 119 18.75 6.64 -31.20
C THR A 119 17.39 7.26 -30.84
N GLY A 120 17.01 7.20 -29.55
CA GLY A 120 15.77 7.82 -29.08
C GLY A 120 15.72 9.33 -29.32
N VAL A 121 16.88 10.02 -29.27
CA VAL A 121 17.00 11.45 -29.55
C VAL A 121 16.77 11.75 -31.03
N GLU A 122 17.32 10.95 -31.95
CA GLU A 122 17.07 11.08 -33.39
C GLU A 122 15.59 10.90 -33.71
N PHE A 123 14.95 9.87 -33.16
CA PHE A 123 13.52 9.65 -33.36
C PHE A 123 12.68 10.79 -32.78
N ALA A 124 12.99 11.27 -31.57
CA ALA A 124 12.29 12.41 -30.96
C ALA A 124 12.41 13.70 -31.80
N ASN A 125 13.54 13.93 -32.45
CA ASN A 125 13.72 15.05 -33.37
C ASN A 125 12.82 14.92 -34.61
N HIS A 126 12.71 13.72 -35.19
CA HIS A 126 11.79 13.47 -36.30
C HIS A 126 10.32 13.64 -35.89
N VAL A 127 9.92 13.19 -34.70
CA VAL A 127 8.57 13.43 -34.16
C VAL A 127 8.30 14.93 -34.07
N ARG A 128 9.24 15.72 -33.56
CA ARG A 128 9.10 17.19 -33.48
C ARG A 128 8.94 17.83 -34.86
N GLU A 129 9.78 17.46 -35.82
CA GLU A 129 9.73 17.98 -37.20
C GLU A 129 8.38 17.67 -37.87
N TYR A 130 7.88 16.44 -37.70
CA TYR A 130 6.59 16.04 -38.21
C TYR A 130 5.44 16.85 -37.60
N LEU A 131 5.42 17.04 -36.28
CA LEU A 131 4.38 17.82 -35.59
C LEU A 131 4.42 19.31 -35.96
N GLN A 132 5.61 19.86 -36.20
CA GLN A 132 5.79 21.21 -36.73
C GLN A 132 5.21 21.35 -38.14
N ALA A 133 5.49 20.40 -39.02
CA ALA A 133 4.94 20.40 -40.38
C ALA A 133 3.41 20.31 -40.42
N GLN A 134 2.78 19.66 -39.44
CA GLN A 134 1.32 19.53 -39.30
C GLN A 134 0.65 20.75 -38.63
N GLY A 135 1.38 21.85 -38.38
CA GLY A 135 0.82 23.06 -37.76
C GLY A 135 0.41 22.90 -36.28
N SER A 136 0.79 21.80 -35.64
CA SER A 136 0.51 21.50 -34.22
C SER A 136 1.75 21.67 -33.32
N GLY A 137 2.83 22.24 -33.86
CA GLY A 137 4.18 22.20 -33.28
C GLY A 137 4.58 23.35 -32.35
N ASP A 138 3.74 24.37 -32.15
CA ASP A 138 4.15 25.62 -31.47
C ASP A 138 4.52 25.47 -29.98
N ASN A 139 4.42 24.28 -29.38
CA ASN A 139 4.81 24.03 -27.99
C ASN A 139 5.40 22.63 -27.69
N VAL A 140 5.83 21.86 -28.70
CA VAL A 140 6.41 20.52 -28.47
C VAL A 140 7.85 20.65 -27.97
N LYS A 141 8.04 20.63 -26.65
CA LYS A 141 9.37 20.61 -26.01
C LYS A 141 9.89 19.17 -25.93
N VAL A 142 11.04 18.92 -26.54
CA VAL A 142 11.82 17.69 -26.33
C VAL A 142 12.82 17.96 -25.21
N SER A 143 12.71 17.23 -24.10
CA SER A 143 13.69 17.24 -23.03
C SER A 143 14.58 16.02 -23.16
N VAL A 144 15.87 16.23 -23.45
CA VAL A 144 16.85 15.14 -23.48
C VAL A 144 17.44 14.97 -22.09
N ILE A 145 17.16 13.83 -21.46
CA ILE A 145 17.81 13.44 -20.21
C ILE A 145 19.09 12.69 -20.60
N LYS A 146 20.23 13.36 -20.41
CA LYS A 146 21.54 12.76 -20.69
C LYS A 146 21.80 11.54 -19.80
N ALA A 147 22.58 10.59 -20.32
CA ALA A 147 23.04 9.44 -19.57
C ALA A 147 23.76 9.90 -18.29
N ASN A 148 23.30 9.42 -17.14
CA ASN A 148 23.92 9.61 -15.84
C ASN A 148 24.11 8.24 -15.15
N PRO A 149 25.31 7.64 -15.29
CA PRO A 149 25.62 6.34 -14.70
C PRO A 149 25.46 6.28 -13.18
N ASP A 150 25.74 7.39 -12.48
CA ASP A 150 25.62 7.49 -11.01
C ASP A 150 24.16 7.44 -10.53
N GLN A 151 23.23 7.85 -11.39
CA GLN A 151 21.79 7.74 -11.14
C GLN A 151 21.17 6.48 -11.76
N SER A 152 21.98 5.54 -12.24
CA SER A 152 21.53 4.35 -12.99
C SER A 152 20.73 4.68 -14.27
N LYS A 153 20.95 5.86 -14.86
CA LYS A 153 20.45 6.23 -16.20
C LYS A 153 21.57 6.01 -17.21
N HIS A 154 21.69 4.79 -17.72
CA HIS A 154 22.82 4.38 -18.57
C HIS A 154 22.68 4.79 -20.05
N LEU A 155 21.61 5.52 -20.40
CA LEU A 155 21.28 5.91 -21.76
C LEU A 155 20.78 7.34 -21.79
N GLU A 156 21.02 8.00 -22.92
CA GLU A 156 20.31 9.23 -23.26
C GLU A 156 18.87 8.85 -23.59
N THR A 157 17.94 9.29 -22.74
CA THR A 157 16.50 9.13 -22.94
C THR A 157 15.95 10.45 -23.44
N ALA A 158 15.22 10.41 -24.55
CA ALA A 158 14.47 11.57 -25.01
C ALA A 158 13.07 11.51 -24.42
N THR A 159 12.75 12.42 -23.52
CA THR A 159 11.41 12.55 -22.94
C THR A 159 10.68 13.68 -23.65
N MET A 160 9.46 13.42 -24.12
CA MET A 160 8.62 14.45 -24.74
C MET A 160 7.14 14.18 -24.52
N LYS A 161 6.30 15.23 -24.66
CA LYS A 161 4.86 15.10 -24.57
C LYS A 161 4.23 14.97 -25.96
N ILE A 162 3.53 13.87 -26.22
CA ILE A 162 2.88 13.58 -27.52
C ILE A 162 1.42 13.21 -27.25
N ALA A 163 0.48 13.87 -27.94
CA ALA A 163 -0.96 13.59 -27.82
C ALA A 163 -1.50 13.56 -26.37
N GLY A 164 -0.89 14.33 -25.45
CA GLY A 164 -1.27 14.35 -24.03
C GLY A 164 -0.49 13.40 -23.12
N PHE A 165 0.24 12.44 -23.67
CA PHE A 165 1.06 11.46 -22.94
C PHE A 165 2.49 11.94 -22.75
N GLU A 166 3.09 11.61 -21.60
CA GLU A 166 4.53 11.68 -21.42
C GLU A 166 5.16 10.41 -21.97
N VAL A 167 6.08 10.58 -22.92
CA VAL A 167 6.67 9.47 -23.67
C VAL A 167 8.18 9.50 -23.52
N ASP A 168 8.73 8.40 -23.02
CA ASP A 168 10.16 8.18 -22.88
C ASP A 168 10.66 7.34 -24.06
N ILE A 169 11.52 7.93 -24.89
CA ILE A 169 11.99 7.32 -26.14
C ILE A 169 13.42 6.87 -25.96
N VAL A 170 13.63 5.56 -26.12
CA VAL A 170 14.93 4.90 -26.07
C VAL A 170 15.13 4.01 -27.30
N HIS A 171 16.38 3.68 -27.58
CA HIS A 171 16.71 2.65 -28.57
C HIS A 171 16.85 1.29 -27.87
N LEU A 172 16.64 0.22 -28.63
CA LEU A 172 16.94 -1.14 -28.18
C LEU A 172 18.41 -1.26 -27.85
N ARG A 173 18.73 -1.83 -26.68
CA ARG A 173 20.11 -1.93 -26.22
C ARG A 173 20.54 -3.36 -25.96
N THR A 174 21.80 -3.63 -26.28
CA THR A 174 22.57 -4.74 -25.73
C THR A 174 23.54 -4.20 -24.68
N GLU A 175 23.76 -4.96 -23.62
CA GLU A 175 24.61 -4.59 -22.48
C GLU A 175 25.69 -5.65 -22.29
N THR A 176 26.94 -5.23 -22.16
CA THR A 176 28.04 -6.11 -21.78
C THR A 176 28.61 -5.67 -20.44
N TYR A 177 28.54 -6.54 -19.44
CA TYR A 177 29.13 -6.32 -18.12
C TYR A 177 30.58 -6.81 -18.13
N THR A 178 31.52 -5.89 -17.92
CA THR A 178 32.91 -6.24 -17.64
C THR A 178 33.01 -6.38 -16.12
N GLY A 179 33.23 -7.59 -15.59
CA GLY A 179 33.06 -7.92 -14.16
C GLY A 179 33.78 -7.04 -13.10
N ALA A 180 34.54 -6.02 -13.52
CA ALA A 180 35.11 -4.97 -12.69
C ALA A 180 34.18 -3.75 -12.45
N SER A 181 33.11 -3.58 -13.25
CA SER A 181 32.21 -2.42 -13.19
C SER A 181 30.74 -2.84 -13.21
N ARG A 182 29.95 -2.19 -12.34
CA ARG A 182 28.48 -2.26 -12.33
C ARG A 182 27.84 -1.64 -13.58
N ILE A 183 28.58 -0.78 -14.28
CA ILE A 183 28.08 -0.02 -15.43
C ILE A 183 28.40 -0.82 -16.71
N PRO A 184 27.39 -1.31 -17.44
CA PRO A 184 27.62 -2.03 -18.69
C PRO A 184 28.00 -1.07 -19.82
N VAL A 185 28.72 -1.58 -20.81
CA VAL A 185 28.88 -0.90 -22.11
C VAL A 185 27.60 -1.13 -22.92
N VAL A 186 27.00 -0.05 -23.40
CA VAL A 186 25.71 -0.05 -24.11
C VAL A 186 25.92 0.17 -25.61
N SER A 187 25.29 -0.64 -26.45
CA SER A 187 25.21 -0.43 -27.91
C SER A 187 23.82 -0.80 -28.44
N ILE A 188 23.51 -0.42 -29.68
CA ILE A 188 22.24 -0.75 -30.33
C ILE A 188 22.10 -2.28 -30.44
N GLY A 189 21.02 -2.81 -29.89
CA GLY A 189 20.74 -4.25 -29.80
C GLY A 189 19.46 -4.67 -30.50
N THR A 190 19.23 -5.97 -30.54
CA THR A 190 17.98 -6.57 -31.02
C THR A 190 16.89 -6.57 -29.92
N PRO A 191 15.59 -6.73 -30.27
CA PRO A 191 14.53 -6.85 -29.27
C PRO A 191 14.77 -7.99 -28.27
N LYS A 192 15.33 -9.10 -28.74
CA LYS A 192 15.71 -10.25 -27.89
C LYS A 192 16.81 -9.89 -26.90
N GLN A 193 17.87 -9.22 -27.36
CA GLN A 193 18.94 -8.75 -26.47
C GLN A 193 18.43 -7.73 -25.44
N ASP A 194 17.51 -6.84 -25.84
CA ASP A 194 16.89 -5.88 -24.93
C ASP A 194 15.97 -6.55 -23.90
N ALA A 195 15.23 -7.60 -24.30
CA ALA A 195 14.45 -8.45 -23.41
C ALA A 195 15.34 -9.14 -22.37
N ASP A 196 16.43 -9.77 -22.81
CA ASP A 196 17.25 -10.64 -21.96
C ASP A 196 17.99 -9.87 -20.85
N ARG A 197 18.35 -8.61 -21.07
CA ARG A 197 18.96 -7.75 -20.03
C ARG A 197 17.96 -7.21 -19.00
N ARG A 198 16.64 -7.31 -19.22
CA ARG A 198 15.62 -6.79 -18.29
C ARG A 198 15.56 -7.64 -17.03
N ASP A 199 14.90 -7.10 -16.01
CA ASP A 199 14.84 -7.75 -14.70
C ASP A 199 13.97 -9.01 -14.71
N PHE A 200 12.78 -8.94 -15.31
CA PHE A 200 11.82 -10.05 -15.31
C PHE A 200 11.16 -10.24 -16.68
N THR A 201 10.77 -11.48 -16.99
CA THR A 201 10.08 -11.85 -18.23
C THR A 201 8.81 -11.02 -18.43
N VAL A 202 8.04 -10.80 -17.35
CA VAL A 202 6.82 -9.98 -17.36
C VAL A 202 7.07 -8.49 -17.64
N ASN A 203 8.31 -8.02 -17.50
CA ASN A 203 8.73 -6.64 -17.83
C ASN A 203 9.53 -6.58 -19.15
N ALA A 204 9.76 -7.73 -19.78
CA ALA A 204 10.46 -7.89 -21.05
C ALA A 204 9.51 -8.05 -22.24
N LEU A 205 8.23 -7.78 -22.02
CA LEU A 205 7.20 -7.77 -23.06
C LEU A 205 7.26 -6.47 -23.86
N PHE A 206 7.01 -6.58 -25.16
CA PHE A 206 6.87 -5.45 -26.05
C PHE A 206 5.50 -5.48 -26.71
N PHE A 207 5.00 -4.30 -27.08
CA PHE A 207 3.86 -4.15 -27.96
C PHE A 207 4.35 -3.49 -29.25
N ASN A 208 4.30 -4.24 -30.35
CA ASN A 208 4.65 -3.75 -31.66
C ASN A 208 3.50 -2.87 -32.17
N VAL A 209 3.75 -1.57 -32.28
CA VAL A 209 2.74 -0.59 -32.69
C VAL A 209 2.40 -0.74 -34.17
N ASN A 210 3.36 -1.17 -34.99
CA ASN A 210 3.18 -1.40 -36.43
C ASN A 210 2.25 -2.60 -36.68
N GLU A 211 2.45 -3.70 -35.95
CA GLU A 211 1.73 -4.97 -36.15
C GLU A 211 0.53 -5.14 -35.21
N ARG A 212 0.37 -4.25 -34.22
CA ARG A 212 -0.70 -4.29 -33.19
C ARG A 212 -0.71 -5.58 -32.37
N MET A 213 0.48 -6.13 -32.07
CA MET A 213 0.62 -7.38 -31.35
C MET A 213 1.62 -7.30 -30.21
N VAL A 214 1.40 -8.12 -29.18
CA VAL A 214 2.38 -8.33 -28.11
C VAL A 214 3.47 -9.27 -28.60
N GLU A 215 4.72 -8.84 -28.46
CA GLU A 215 5.90 -9.64 -28.71
C GLU A 215 6.52 -10.08 -27.38
N ASP A 216 6.73 -11.38 -27.23
CA ASP A 216 7.41 -11.98 -26.09
C ASP A 216 8.67 -12.70 -26.54
N PHE A 217 9.78 -11.97 -26.59
CA PHE A 217 11.09 -12.53 -26.96
C PHE A 217 11.69 -13.44 -25.88
N THR A 218 11.10 -13.49 -24.67
CA THR A 218 11.48 -14.47 -23.63
C THR A 218 10.76 -15.80 -23.83
N GLY A 219 9.65 -15.81 -24.56
CA GLY A 219 8.79 -16.96 -24.81
C GLY A 219 7.98 -17.43 -23.59
N GLN A 220 8.11 -16.76 -22.44
CA GLN A 220 7.51 -17.17 -21.18
C GLN A 220 6.78 -16.04 -20.46
N GLY A 221 7.08 -14.77 -20.74
CA GLY A 221 6.53 -13.62 -20.02
C GLY A 221 4.99 -13.51 -20.07
N VAL A 222 4.37 -13.76 -21.22
CA VAL A 222 2.89 -13.71 -21.34
C VAL A 222 2.24 -14.85 -20.56
N GLU A 223 2.76 -16.06 -20.71
CA GLU A 223 2.25 -17.27 -20.03
C GLU A 223 2.48 -17.20 -18.51
N ASP A 224 3.65 -16.72 -18.09
CA ASP A 224 4.01 -16.51 -16.69
C ASP A 224 3.11 -15.46 -16.03
N LEU A 225 2.75 -14.39 -16.74
CA LEU A 225 1.90 -13.31 -16.23
C LEU A 225 0.41 -13.69 -16.15
N LEU A 226 -0.13 -14.25 -17.23
CA LEU A 226 -1.58 -14.44 -17.39
C LEU A 226 -2.09 -15.77 -16.87
N ARG A 227 -1.32 -16.86 -17.01
CA ARG A 227 -1.76 -18.21 -16.65
C ARG A 227 -1.07 -18.73 -15.41
N ARG A 228 0.27 -18.78 -15.41
CA ARG A 228 1.04 -19.42 -14.33
C ARG A 228 1.14 -18.56 -13.07
N ARG A 229 1.00 -17.23 -13.21
CA ARG A 229 1.12 -16.25 -12.14
C ARG A 229 2.48 -16.34 -11.43
N ILE A 230 3.55 -16.45 -12.22
CA ILE A 230 4.93 -16.62 -11.75
C ILE A 230 5.78 -15.41 -12.15
N LEU A 231 6.76 -15.05 -11.31
CA LEU A 231 7.81 -14.09 -11.60
C LEU A 231 9.12 -14.82 -11.88
N ARG A 232 9.70 -14.57 -13.06
CA ARG A 232 10.91 -15.21 -13.56
C ARG A 232 11.86 -14.18 -14.18
N THR A 233 13.16 -14.44 -14.14
CA THR A 233 14.19 -13.68 -14.88
C THR A 233 14.31 -14.19 -16.32
N PRO A 234 14.62 -13.35 -17.32
CA PRO A 234 14.85 -13.80 -18.70
C PRO A 234 16.05 -14.75 -18.85
N LEU A 235 17.11 -14.46 -18.09
CA LEU A 235 18.35 -15.25 -18.01
C LEU A 235 18.39 -16.04 -16.69
N PRO A 236 19.34 -16.98 -16.50
CA PRO A 236 19.47 -17.71 -15.24
C PRO A 236 19.46 -16.76 -14.02
N PRO A 237 18.63 -17.04 -12.99
CA PRO A 237 18.49 -16.15 -11.84
C PRO A 237 19.79 -15.87 -11.10
N ARG A 238 20.67 -16.88 -11.00
CA ARG A 238 21.97 -16.74 -10.30
C ARG A 238 22.84 -15.66 -10.95
N ASP A 239 23.03 -15.74 -12.27
CA ASP A 239 23.83 -14.75 -13.01
C ASP A 239 23.19 -13.36 -12.92
N THR A 240 21.86 -13.30 -13.11
CA THR A 240 21.08 -12.06 -13.02
C THR A 240 21.25 -11.35 -11.66
N PHE A 241 21.29 -12.10 -10.56
CA PHE A 241 21.45 -11.55 -9.22
C PHE A 241 22.90 -11.22 -8.88
N LEU A 242 23.88 -11.94 -9.42
CA LEU A 242 25.30 -11.60 -9.23
C LEU A 242 25.68 -10.28 -9.95
N ASP A 243 25.03 -10.00 -11.08
CA ASP A 243 25.19 -8.77 -11.87
C ASP A 243 24.56 -7.54 -11.21
N ASP A 244 23.28 -7.59 -10.81
CA ASP A 244 22.65 -6.56 -9.97
C ASP A 244 21.80 -7.19 -8.86
N PRO A 245 22.36 -7.35 -7.64
CA PRO A 245 21.67 -7.97 -6.51
C PRO A 245 20.38 -7.25 -6.10
N LEU A 246 20.20 -5.97 -6.47
CA LEU A 246 18.94 -5.26 -6.23
C LEU A 246 17.76 -5.94 -6.94
N ARG A 247 17.99 -6.67 -8.04
CA ARG A 247 16.94 -7.42 -8.74
C ARG A 247 16.26 -8.43 -7.82
N LEU A 248 16.92 -8.94 -6.79
CA LEU A 248 16.27 -9.79 -5.78
C LEU A 248 15.23 -9.03 -4.96
N LEU A 249 15.56 -7.84 -4.46
CA LEU A 249 14.60 -6.99 -3.72
C LEU A 249 13.45 -6.53 -4.63
N ARG A 250 13.76 -6.22 -5.89
CA ARG A 250 12.73 -5.95 -6.91
C ARG A 250 11.83 -7.16 -7.10
N ALA A 251 12.37 -8.37 -7.16
CA ALA A 251 11.59 -9.60 -7.36
C ALA A 251 10.53 -9.75 -6.26
N ILE A 252 10.92 -9.53 -5.01
CA ILE A 252 10.01 -9.52 -3.86
C ILE A 252 8.94 -8.43 -4.02
N ARG A 253 9.34 -7.21 -4.40
CA ARG A 253 8.38 -6.10 -4.60
C ARG A 253 7.36 -6.41 -5.71
N PHE A 254 7.83 -6.91 -6.85
CA PHE A 254 6.98 -7.28 -7.98
C PHE A 254 6.06 -8.45 -7.63
N SER A 255 6.59 -9.47 -6.93
CA SER A 255 5.83 -10.60 -6.41
C SER A 255 4.63 -10.13 -5.57
N VAL A 256 4.85 -9.27 -4.57
CA VAL A 256 3.76 -8.80 -3.71
C VAL A 256 2.84 -7.78 -4.39
N ARG A 257 3.37 -6.92 -5.28
CA ARG A 257 2.58 -5.90 -5.98
C ARG A 257 1.61 -6.50 -6.99
N PHE A 258 2.06 -7.52 -7.73
CA PHE A 258 1.28 -8.15 -8.79
C PHE A 258 0.68 -9.50 -8.38
N ARG A 259 0.94 -9.96 -7.15
CA ARG A 259 0.52 -11.26 -6.61
C ARG A 259 0.99 -12.40 -7.52
N LEU A 260 2.31 -12.41 -7.76
CA LEU A 260 3.00 -13.44 -8.54
C LEU A 260 3.87 -14.28 -7.61
N ARG A 261 3.90 -15.59 -7.80
CA ARG A 261 4.80 -16.49 -7.07
C ARG A 261 6.21 -16.39 -7.67
N LEU A 262 7.25 -16.41 -6.85
CA LEU A 262 8.62 -16.53 -7.35
C LEU A 262 8.82 -17.91 -7.98
N ALA A 263 9.44 -17.98 -9.16
CA ALA A 263 9.82 -19.25 -9.80
C ALA A 263 10.80 -20.04 -8.90
N ASP A 264 10.80 -21.36 -9.01
CA ASP A 264 11.54 -22.23 -8.08
C ASP A 264 13.07 -22.07 -8.23
N ASP A 265 13.55 -21.88 -9.47
CA ASP A 265 14.94 -21.53 -9.78
C ASP A 265 15.35 -20.16 -9.22
N LEU A 266 14.44 -19.18 -9.28
CA LEU A 266 14.63 -17.86 -8.70
C LEU A 266 14.71 -17.92 -7.17
N ARG A 267 13.84 -18.71 -6.53
CA ARG A 267 13.88 -18.95 -5.08
C ARG A 267 15.18 -19.63 -4.66
N ALA A 268 15.64 -20.65 -5.39
CA ALA A 268 16.89 -21.33 -5.11
C ALA A 268 18.10 -20.38 -5.19
N ALA A 269 18.16 -19.54 -6.24
CA ALA A 269 19.20 -18.54 -6.38
C ALA A 269 19.14 -17.46 -5.29
N ALA A 270 17.93 -17.08 -4.84
CA ALA A 270 17.77 -16.08 -3.78
C ALA A 270 18.33 -16.52 -2.42
N THR A 271 18.42 -17.84 -2.16
CA THR A 271 18.99 -18.42 -0.93
C THR A 271 20.49 -18.69 -1.02
N ASP A 272 21.12 -18.34 -2.15
CA ASP A 272 22.53 -18.58 -2.39
C ASP A 272 23.44 -17.66 -1.55
N PRO A 273 24.44 -18.20 -0.83
CA PRO A 273 25.35 -17.39 -0.02
C PRO A 273 26.09 -16.30 -0.81
N ASP A 274 26.46 -16.57 -2.07
CA ASP A 274 27.21 -15.61 -2.90
C ASP A 274 26.33 -14.41 -3.27
N ILE A 275 25.03 -14.64 -3.48
CA ILE A 275 24.06 -13.58 -3.79
C ILE A 275 23.74 -12.78 -2.54
N ARG A 276 23.68 -13.44 -1.38
CA ARG A 276 23.51 -12.80 -0.09
C ARG A 276 24.65 -11.82 0.20
N ASP A 277 25.90 -12.27 0.02
CA ASP A 277 27.11 -11.45 0.14
C ASP A 277 27.10 -10.28 -0.85
N ALA A 278 26.76 -10.55 -2.12
CA ALA A 278 26.66 -9.52 -3.14
C ALA A 278 25.57 -8.48 -2.80
N LEU A 279 24.44 -8.87 -2.22
CA LEU A 279 23.40 -7.94 -1.79
C LEU A 279 23.87 -7.05 -0.63
N GLU A 280 24.59 -7.60 0.34
CA GLU A 280 25.12 -6.86 1.49
C GLU A 280 26.19 -5.85 1.07
N HIS A 281 27.09 -6.22 0.15
CA HIS A 281 28.27 -5.42 -0.18
C HIS A 281 28.18 -4.61 -1.47
N LYS A 282 27.37 -5.02 -2.46
CA LYS A 282 27.26 -4.31 -3.76
C LYS A 282 26.05 -3.36 -3.84
N VAL A 283 25.12 -3.38 -2.88
CA VAL A 283 23.90 -2.57 -2.93
C VAL A 283 23.86 -1.56 -1.79
N SER A 284 23.76 -0.27 -2.13
CA SER A 284 23.67 0.79 -1.11
C SER A 284 22.36 0.72 -0.33
N ARG A 285 22.40 1.13 0.94
CA ARG A 285 21.23 1.20 1.84
C ARG A 285 20.10 2.05 1.27
N GLU A 286 20.41 3.13 0.55
CA GLU A 286 19.41 3.99 -0.10
C GLU A 286 18.63 3.25 -1.18
N ARG A 287 19.27 2.33 -1.93
CA ARG A 287 18.58 1.54 -2.96
C ARG A 287 17.67 0.49 -2.31
N ILE A 288 18.12 -0.15 -1.22
CA ILE A 288 17.30 -1.08 -0.43
C ILE A 288 16.07 -0.34 0.11
N GLY A 289 16.27 0.85 0.68
CA GLY A 289 15.21 1.74 1.17
C GLY A 289 14.14 2.04 0.11
N LYS A 290 14.55 2.40 -1.12
CA LYS A 290 13.60 2.67 -2.23
C LYS A 290 12.73 1.46 -2.57
N GLU A 291 13.31 0.26 -2.61
CA GLU A 291 12.52 -0.95 -2.87
C GLU A 291 11.56 -1.26 -1.71
N LEU A 292 12.00 -1.07 -0.47
CA LEU A 292 11.15 -1.24 0.72
C LEU A 292 10.00 -0.23 0.78
N GLU A 293 10.26 1.03 0.42
CA GLU A 293 9.24 2.07 0.26
C GLU A 293 8.17 1.67 -0.76
N GLY A 294 8.59 1.04 -1.86
CA GLY A 294 7.70 0.46 -2.86
C GLY A 294 6.84 -0.71 -2.34
N MET A 295 7.30 -1.44 -1.31
CA MET A 295 6.54 -2.52 -0.65
C MET A 295 5.59 -1.99 0.43
N LEU A 296 5.98 -0.92 1.11
CA LEU A 296 5.18 -0.21 2.12
C LEU A 296 4.06 0.65 1.51
N SER A 297 4.10 0.90 0.21
CA SER A 297 3.11 1.69 -0.50
C SER A 297 1.94 0.81 -1.01
N GLY A 298 0.72 1.25 -0.72
CA GLY A 298 -0.53 0.59 -1.12
C GLY A 298 -1.27 -0.08 0.03
N THR A 299 -1.90 -1.22 -0.24
CA THR A 299 -2.76 -1.93 0.71
C THR A 299 -1.98 -2.49 1.90
N GLY A 300 -2.60 -2.52 3.09
CA GLY A 300 -1.99 -3.03 4.34
C GLY A 300 -1.41 -4.45 4.26
N ALA A 301 -1.87 -5.28 3.31
CA ALA A 301 -1.39 -6.66 3.11
C ALA A 301 -0.06 -6.81 2.33
N ARG A 302 0.42 -5.77 1.62
CA ARG A 302 1.62 -5.91 0.75
C ARG A 302 2.90 -6.08 1.53
N PHE A 303 3.11 -5.23 2.54
CA PHE A 303 4.34 -5.25 3.32
C PHE A 303 4.48 -6.52 4.18
N PRO A 304 3.42 -7.01 4.86
CA PRO A 304 3.50 -8.31 5.54
C PRO A 304 3.87 -9.46 4.61
N ALA A 305 3.30 -9.52 3.40
CA ALA A 305 3.67 -10.52 2.41
C ALA A 305 5.15 -10.41 1.99
N ALA A 306 5.68 -9.18 1.90
CA ALA A 306 7.10 -8.97 1.61
C ALA A 306 7.99 -9.42 2.77
N LEU A 307 7.61 -9.14 4.03
CA LEU A 307 8.32 -9.62 5.21
C LEU A 307 8.35 -11.14 5.28
N ARG A 308 7.26 -11.82 4.91
CA ARG A 308 7.23 -13.29 4.80
C ARG A 308 8.24 -13.80 3.78
N LEU A 309 8.29 -13.19 2.60
CA LEU A 309 9.30 -13.55 1.59
C LEU A 309 10.73 -13.25 2.06
N PHE A 310 10.97 -12.13 2.73
CA PHE A 310 12.28 -11.84 3.32
C PHE A 310 12.68 -12.86 4.38
N PHE A 311 11.72 -13.34 5.19
CA PHE A 311 11.96 -14.38 6.18
C PHE A 311 12.28 -15.73 5.52
N GLU A 312 11.46 -16.17 4.57
CA GLU A 312 11.66 -17.41 3.81
C GLU A 312 13.02 -17.45 3.09
N LEU A 313 13.48 -16.30 2.60
CA LEU A 313 14.74 -16.16 1.87
C LEU A 313 15.94 -15.80 2.76
N GLY A 314 15.76 -15.62 4.08
CA GLY A 314 16.84 -15.29 5.01
C GLY A 314 17.48 -13.92 4.76
N LEU A 315 16.67 -12.91 4.41
CA LEU A 315 17.13 -11.56 4.03
C LEU A 315 16.81 -10.47 5.07
N LEU A 316 16.07 -10.79 6.14
CA LEU A 316 15.60 -9.79 7.12
C LEU A 316 16.74 -9.12 7.88
N ASP A 317 17.79 -9.87 8.21
CA ASP A 317 18.98 -9.38 8.89
C ASP A 317 19.81 -8.42 8.03
N ILE A 318 19.82 -8.62 6.71
CA ILE A 318 20.43 -7.68 5.75
C ILE A 318 19.56 -6.44 5.62
N VAL A 319 18.24 -6.61 5.39
CA VAL A 319 17.33 -5.48 5.16
C VAL A 319 17.20 -4.58 6.41
N PHE A 320 17.21 -5.16 7.60
CA PHE A 320 17.07 -4.43 8.87
C PHE A 320 18.35 -4.41 9.71
N ASP A 321 19.52 -4.47 9.05
CA ASP A 321 20.83 -4.49 9.71
C ASP A 321 21.00 -3.33 10.73
N PRO A 322 21.21 -3.61 12.02
CA PRO A 322 21.40 -2.57 13.03
C PRO A 322 22.70 -1.76 12.86
N SER A 323 23.68 -2.27 12.09
CA SER A 323 24.95 -1.60 11.82
C SER A 323 24.86 -0.56 10.68
N GLY A 324 23.78 -0.57 9.89
CA GLY A 324 23.62 0.31 8.74
C GLY A 324 24.50 -0.07 7.54
N GLY A 325 24.85 -1.35 7.39
CA GLY A 325 25.76 -1.85 6.35
C GLY A 325 27.24 -1.67 6.70
N GLN A 326 27.60 -1.52 7.98
CA GLN A 326 28.98 -1.38 8.46
C GLN A 326 29.52 -2.65 9.11
N ASN A 327 28.85 -3.80 8.93
CA ASN A 327 29.35 -5.10 9.37
C ASN A 327 30.74 -5.34 8.76
N GLY A 328 31.77 -5.40 9.62
CA GLY A 328 33.17 -5.58 9.21
C GLY A 328 34.01 -4.30 9.06
N ALA A 329 33.45 -3.10 9.28
CA ALA A 329 34.26 -1.89 9.35
C ALA A 329 35.20 -1.91 10.57
N ALA A 330 36.46 -1.52 10.39
CA ALA A 330 37.46 -1.52 11.46
C ALA A 330 37.00 -0.64 12.64
N GLY A 331 36.70 -1.26 13.78
CA GLY A 331 36.22 -0.59 14.99
C GLY A 331 34.69 -0.58 15.19
N ALA A 332 33.91 -1.20 14.29
CA ALA A 332 32.47 -1.39 14.49
C ALA A 332 32.19 -2.41 15.60
N VAL A 333 31.35 -2.06 16.57
CA VAL A 333 30.85 -3.00 17.59
C VAL A 333 29.77 -3.85 16.94
N PRO A 334 29.92 -5.18 16.85
CA PRO A 334 28.87 -6.05 16.33
C PRO A 334 27.62 -5.90 17.19
N LEU A 335 26.52 -5.46 16.57
CA LEU A 335 25.22 -5.40 17.25
C LEU A 335 24.51 -6.73 17.07
N PRO A 336 23.93 -7.31 18.14
CA PRO A 336 23.29 -8.62 18.06
C PRO A 336 22.11 -8.58 17.09
N THR A 337 22.15 -9.44 16.08
CA THR A 337 21.03 -9.68 15.17
C THR A 337 19.93 -10.47 15.88
N PRO A 338 18.65 -10.26 15.53
CA PRO A 338 17.55 -11.04 16.10
C PRO A 338 17.64 -12.53 15.73
N ALA A 339 17.14 -13.40 16.60
CA ALA A 339 17.07 -14.83 16.32
C ALA A 339 15.99 -15.13 15.27
N SER A 340 16.09 -16.28 14.58
CA SER A 340 15.11 -16.68 13.56
C SER A 340 13.67 -16.76 14.12
N GLN A 341 13.50 -17.21 15.36
CA GLN A 341 12.19 -17.25 16.03
C GLN A 341 11.59 -15.84 16.26
N ASP A 342 12.44 -14.84 16.53
CA ASP A 342 12.01 -13.45 16.67
C ASP A 342 11.44 -12.94 15.34
N TRP A 343 12.12 -13.24 14.23
CA TRP A 343 11.67 -12.86 12.89
C TRP A 343 10.37 -13.54 12.48
N GLN A 344 10.19 -14.81 12.82
CA GLN A 344 8.95 -15.51 12.54
C GLN A 344 7.76 -14.84 13.25
N ARG A 345 7.95 -14.44 14.50
CA ARG A 345 6.93 -13.70 15.26
C ARG A 345 6.65 -12.34 14.64
N VAL A 346 7.69 -11.62 14.21
CA VAL A 346 7.56 -10.32 13.52
C VAL A 346 6.68 -10.42 12.27
N VAL A 347 6.90 -11.44 11.44
CA VAL A 347 6.09 -11.67 10.24
C VAL A 347 4.61 -11.84 10.62
N ARG A 348 4.31 -12.68 11.61
CA ARG A 348 2.92 -12.92 12.04
C ARG A 348 2.27 -11.67 12.64
N VAL A 349 3.00 -10.91 13.47
CA VAL A 349 2.49 -9.62 14.00
C VAL A 349 2.23 -8.63 12.87
N ALA A 350 3.11 -8.53 11.88
CA ALA A 350 2.91 -7.65 10.74
C ALA A 350 1.68 -8.07 9.91
N GLU A 351 1.41 -9.37 9.78
CA GLU A 351 0.22 -9.89 9.11
C GLU A 351 -1.07 -9.52 9.86
N TRP A 352 -1.10 -9.69 11.18
CA TRP A 352 -2.20 -9.21 12.00
C TRP A 352 -2.41 -7.70 11.88
N ALA A 353 -1.33 -6.92 11.93
CA ALA A 353 -1.41 -5.47 11.76
C ALA A 353 -1.93 -5.09 10.36
N GLY A 354 -1.47 -5.77 9.31
CA GLY A 354 -1.93 -5.57 7.94
C GLY A 354 -3.42 -5.88 7.77
N TRP A 355 -3.90 -6.94 8.41
CA TRP A 355 -5.32 -7.30 8.45
C TRP A 355 -6.16 -6.25 9.19
N LEU A 356 -5.74 -5.85 10.40
CA LEU A 356 -6.40 -4.80 11.18
C LEU A 356 -6.48 -3.45 10.44
N LEU A 357 -5.46 -3.10 9.66
CA LEU A 357 -5.42 -1.87 8.86
C LEU A 357 -6.30 -1.94 7.61
N ALA A 358 -6.52 -3.14 7.06
CA ALA A 358 -7.34 -3.33 5.87
C ALA A 358 -8.84 -3.38 6.19
N ASP A 359 -9.21 -4.19 7.20
CA ASP A 359 -10.62 -4.44 7.54
C ASP A 359 -11.16 -3.45 8.59
N ASN A 360 -10.25 -2.73 9.25
CA ASN A 360 -10.54 -1.72 10.28
C ASN A 360 -11.52 -2.18 11.39
N PRO A 361 -11.40 -3.42 11.93
CA PRO A 361 -12.39 -3.95 12.87
C PRO A 361 -12.40 -3.21 14.22
N LEU A 362 -11.37 -2.42 14.54
CA LEU A 362 -11.24 -1.70 15.81
C LEU A 362 -11.99 -0.37 15.84
N PHE A 363 -12.10 0.31 14.69
CA PHE A 363 -12.63 1.68 14.61
C PHE A 363 -14.00 1.78 13.92
N SER A 364 -14.57 0.66 13.46
CA SER A 364 -15.95 0.62 12.95
C SER A 364 -16.95 0.76 14.09
N SER A 365 -17.86 1.73 13.99
CA SER A 365 -18.98 1.89 14.92
C SER A 365 -19.99 0.74 14.76
N ARG A 366 -20.48 0.16 15.87
CA ARG A 366 -21.73 -0.60 15.85
C ARG A 366 -22.86 0.36 15.47
N THR A 367 -23.22 0.41 14.20
CA THR A 367 -24.53 0.91 13.77
C THR A 367 -25.27 -0.28 13.19
N GLU A 368 -26.10 -0.91 14.01
CA GLU A 368 -27.43 -1.41 13.65
C GLU A 368 -28.05 -2.09 14.88
N SER A 369 -29.02 -1.42 15.49
CA SER A 369 -30.01 -2.09 16.33
C SER A 369 -30.84 -3.01 15.44
N PRO A 370 -31.18 -4.24 15.88
CA PRO A 370 -32.07 -5.09 15.12
C PRO A 370 -33.50 -4.57 15.25
N GLY A 371 -34.10 -4.20 14.10
CA GLY A 371 -35.53 -3.96 13.99
C GLY A 371 -35.94 -2.50 13.84
N THR A 372 -35.82 -1.96 12.62
CA THR A 372 -36.86 -1.12 12.01
C THR A 372 -36.53 -0.92 10.53
N ALA A 373 -37.45 -1.32 9.64
CA ALA A 373 -37.32 -1.11 8.20
C ALA A 373 -37.22 0.39 7.87
N PRO A 374 -36.48 0.80 6.82
CA PRO A 374 -36.36 2.21 6.49
C PRO A 374 -37.64 2.69 5.83
N ALA A 375 -38.36 3.58 6.51
CA ALA A 375 -39.39 4.41 5.90
C ALA A 375 -38.70 5.53 5.11
N ALA A 376 -39.00 5.61 3.82
CA ALA A 376 -38.56 6.70 2.94
C ALA A 376 -39.20 8.03 3.37
N GLY A 377 -38.40 9.08 3.55
CA GLY A 377 -38.92 10.44 3.78
C GLY A 377 -37.90 11.46 4.28
N ALA A 378 -37.36 12.25 3.34
CA ALA A 378 -36.93 13.65 3.41
C ALA A 378 -36.37 14.27 4.72
N GLY A 379 -35.20 14.90 4.60
CA GLY A 379 -34.80 16.06 5.43
C GLY A 379 -33.38 15.98 5.96
N GLY A 380 -32.47 16.76 5.38
CA GLY A 380 -31.04 16.76 5.73
C GLY A 380 -30.74 17.31 7.12
N VAL A 381 -29.77 16.70 7.79
CA VAL A 381 -28.84 17.32 8.74
C VAL A 381 -27.47 16.67 8.53
N ALA A 382 -26.44 17.52 8.60
CA ALA A 382 -25.05 17.27 8.27
C ALA A 382 -24.48 15.94 8.79
N GLY A 383 -23.65 15.32 7.94
CA GLY A 383 -22.99 14.05 8.18
C GLY A 383 -22.18 14.01 9.48
N SER A 384 -22.32 12.89 10.18
CA SER A 384 -21.44 12.45 11.27
C SER A 384 -19.98 12.43 10.78
N PRO A 385 -19.01 12.84 11.62
CA PRO A 385 -17.61 12.88 11.20
C PRO A 385 -17.14 11.46 10.87
N ALA A 386 -16.61 11.31 9.67
CA ALA A 386 -15.99 10.08 9.18
C ALA A 386 -15.04 9.51 10.24
N ALA A 387 -15.19 8.23 10.55
CA ALA A 387 -14.33 7.47 11.45
C ALA A 387 -12.85 7.79 11.15
N ALA A 388 -12.13 8.30 12.15
CA ALA A 388 -10.76 8.73 12.01
C ALA A 388 -9.92 7.61 11.38
N VAL A 389 -9.39 7.88 10.18
CA VAL A 389 -8.47 6.97 9.48
C VAL A 389 -7.31 6.63 10.43
N PRO A 390 -6.93 5.35 10.58
CA PRO A 390 -5.79 4.99 11.41
C PRO A 390 -4.57 5.81 10.99
N GLY A 391 -3.84 6.39 11.96
CA GLY A 391 -2.59 7.09 11.69
C GLY A 391 -1.69 6.28 10.76
N SER A 392 -0.90 6.95 9.91
CA SER A 392 -0.11 6.39 8.79
C SER A 392 0.11 4.85 8.83
N PRO A 393 -0.71 4.05 8.11
CA PRO A 393 -0.63 2.59 8.06
C PRO A 393 0.80 2.07 7.78
N ARG A 394 1.52 2.82 6.94
CA ARG A 394 2.93 2.61 6.62
C ARG A 394 3.83 2.57 7.87
N VAL A 395 3.69 3.55 8.76
CA VAL A 395 4.58 3.65 9.94
C VAL A 395 4.22 2.58 10.97
N CYS A 396 2.94 2.21 11.10
CA CYS A 396 2.52 1.07 11.91
C CYS A 396 3.15 -0.25 11.45
N LEU A 397 3.11 -0.53 10.14
CA LEU A 397 3.72 -1.72 9.56
C LEU A 397 5.24 -1.72 9.69
N LEU A 398 5.87 -0.56 9.52
CA LEU A 398 7.31 -0.40 9.76
C LEU A 398 7.67 -0.67 11.23
N ALA A 399 6.89 -0.16 12.18
CA ALA A 399 7.09 -0.44 13.60
C ALA A 399 6.92 -1.94 13.93
N ALA A 400 5.96 -2.63 13.29
CA ALA A 400 5.81 -4.08 13.42
C ALA A 400 7.08 -4.84 12.98
N ALA A 401 7.68 -4.45 11.85
CA ALA A 401 8.93 -5.06 11.36
C ALA A 401 10.13 -4.84 12.29
N LEU A 402 10.11 -3.78 13.09
CA LEU A 402 11.23 -3.36 13.94
C LEU A 402 11.08 -3.77 15.41
N LEU A 403 10.07 -4.58 15.74
CA LEU A 403 9.85 -5.11 17.10
C LEU A 403 11.08 -5.80 17.73
N PRO A 404 11.96 -6.52 17.01
CA PRO A 404 13.14 -7.13 17.64
C PRO A 404 14.15 -6.12 18.19
N PHE A 405 14.08 -4.89 17.68
CA PHE A 405 14.90 -3.76 18.11
C PHE A 405 14.19 -2.90 19.17
N ALA A 406 12.96 -3.24 19.54
CA ALA A 406 12.24 -2.58 20.62
C ALA A 406 13.08 -2.64 21.90
N GLN A 407 13.16 -1.52 22.63
CA GLN A 407 13.91 -1.38 23.89
C GLN A 407 15.44 -1.52 23.78
N ARG A 408 16.00 -1.67 22.57
CA ARG A 408 17.45 -1.63 22.36
C ARG A 408 17.88 -0.19 22.05
N THR A 409 19.08 0.17 22.47
CA THR A 409 19.72 1.45 22.13
C THR A 409 21.10 1.22 21.54
N LYS A 410 21.62 2.26 20.87
CA LYS A 410 23.04 2.32 20.52
C LYS A 410 23.63 3.69 20.85
N PRO A 411 24.96 3.78 21.06
CA PRO A 411 25.61 5.05 21.34
C PRO A 411 25.40 6.07 20.20
N HIS A 412 25.12 7.32 20.55
CA HIS A 412 24.94 8.38 19.56
C HIS A 412 26.28 8.69 18.87
N PRO A 413 26.36 8.69 17.53
CA PRO A 413 27.64 8.75 16.79
C PRO A 413 28.45 10.03 17.05
N ARG A 414 27.75 11.15 17.34
CA ARG A 414 28.38 12.47 17.58
C ARG A 414 28.29 13.00 19.02
N LYS A 415 27.58 12.33 19.92
CA LYS A 415 27.28 12.86 21.27
C LYS A 415 27.64 11.82 22.31
N LYS A 416 28.84 11.97 22.88
CA LYS A 416 29.37 11.06 23.89
C LYS A 416 28.42 11.01 25.12
N GLY A 417 28.07 9.80 25.56
CA GLY A 417 27.19 9.58 26.71
C GLY A 417 25.68 9.73 26.44
N ARG A 418 25.27 9.91 25.18
CA ARG A 418 23.85 9.88 24.79
C ARG A 418 23.60 8.68 23.91
N ASP A 419 22.50 8.00 24.15
CA ASP A 419 22.06 6.86 23.36
C ASP A 419 20.91 7.27 22.43
N ILE A 420 20.76 6.53 21.33
CA ILE A 420 19.62 6.62 20.41
C ILE A 420 18.86 5.28 20.39
N PRO A 421 17.52 5.31 20.26
CA PRO A 421 16.73 4.09 20.07
C PRO A 421 17.19 3.33 18.83
N MET A 422 17.31 2.00 18.95
CA MET A 422 17.75 1.15 17.83
C MET A 422 16.77 1.20 16.65
N VAL A 423 15.47 1.31 16.94
CA VAL A 423 14.43 1.51 15.91
C VAL A 423 14.70 2.77 15.09
N GLU A 424 15.01 3.89 15.75
CA GLU A 424 15.33 5.14 15.05
C GLU A 424 16.60 5.00 14.19
N ALA A 425 17.62 4.34 14.73
CA ALA A 425 18.88 4.08 14.04
C ALA A 425 18.69 3.20 12.80
N VAL A 426 17.98 2.08 12.90
CA VAL A 426 17.75 1.17 11.76
C VAL A 426 16.99 1.89 10.64
N VAL A 427 15.97 2.68 10.98
CA VAL A 427 15.20 3.43 9.97
C VAL A 427 16.05 4.49 9.28
N ALA A 428 16.86 5.23 10.05
CA ALA A 428 17.66 6.34 9.53
C ALA A 428 18.91 5.87 8.77
N GLU A 429 19.60 4.84 9.26
CA GLU A 429 20.91 4.42 8.73
C GLU A 429 20.81 3.24 7.79
N SER A 430 19.89 2.31 8.07
CA SER A 430 19.74 1.07 7.33
C SER A 430 18.73 1.20 6.20
N ILE A 431 17.56 1.74 6.50
CA ILE A 431 16.48 1.89 5.52
C ILE A 431 16.58 3.24 4.80
N LYS A 432 17.24 4.24 5.40
CA LYS A 432 17.43 5.59 4.86
C LYS A 432 16.11 6.34 4.61
N PHE A 433 15.12 6.12 5.47
CA PHE A 433 13.86 6.88 5.44
C PHE A 433 13.99 8.25 6.11
N LYS A 434 12.93 9.05 5.99
CA LYS A 434 12.87 10.40 6.58
C LYS A 434 12.94 10.33 8.11
N ASN A 435 13.56 11.34 8.73
CA ASN A 435 13.67 11.45 10.20
C ASN A 435 12.31 11.41 10.93
N LYS A 436 11.24 11.84 10.27
CA LYS A 436 9.89 11.74 10.83
C LYS A 436 9.45 10.28 10.96
N ASP A 437 9.66 9.47 9.93
CA ASP A 437 9.30 8.05 9.94
C ASP A 437 10.09 7.29 11.02
N SER A 438 11.37 7.63 11.23
CA SER A 438 12.20 7.01 12.28
C SER A 438 11.68 7.34 13.69
N THR A 439 11.35 8.62 13.93
CA THR A 439 10.80 9.08 15.22
C THR A 439 9.42 8.48 15.48
N ASP A 440 8.55 8.49 14.47
CA ASP A 440 7.17 8.00 14.60
C ASP A 440 7.16 6.46 14.82
N ALA A 441 7.99 5.70 14.08
CA ALA A 441 8.11 4.25 14.28
C ALA A 441 8.68 3.89 15.66
N SER A 442 9.68 4.64 16.15
CA SER A 442 10.22 4.47 17.50
C SER A 442 9.16 4.73 18.56
N THR A 443 8.39 5.82 18.42
CA THR A 443 7.32 6.20 19.35
C THR A 443 6.23 5.12 19.41
N ILE A 444 5.78 4.61 18.26
CA ILE A 444 4.79 3.53 18.19
C ILE A 444 5.31 2.26 18.89
N THR A 445 6.55 1.87 18.59
CA THR A 445 7.15 0.64 19.12
C THR A 445 7.30 0.70 20.64
N GLU A 446 7.75 1.85 21.16
CA GLU A 446 7.95 2.09 22.60
C GLU A 446 6.62 2.09 23.38
N LEU A 447 5.60 2.77 22.85
CA LEU A 447 4.34 3.01 23.57
C LEU A 447 3.28 1.93 23.35
N ALA A 448 3.47 1.00 22.40
CA ALA A 448 2.52 -0.08 22.16
C ALA A 448 2.26 -0.95 23.41
N SER A 449 3.28 -1.21 24.24
CA SER A 449 3.11 -1.97 25.49
C SER A 449 2.30 -1.19 26.54
N ALA A 450 2.60 0.10 26.72
CA ALA A 450 1.82 0.96 27.63
C ALA A 450 0.35 1.07 27.19
N LEU A 451 0.10 1.06 25.88
CA LEU A 451 -1.25 1.08 25.33
C LEU A 451 -1.98 -0.24 25.55
N LYS A 452 -1.30 -1.40 25.41
CA LYS A 452 -1.83 -2.70 25.83
C LYS A 452 -2.23 -2.70 27.30
N ASP A 453 -1.36 -2.23 28.19
CA ASP A 453 -1.66 -2.20 29.63
C ASP A 453 -2.87 -1.31 29.91
N MET A 454 -2.99 -0.19 29.20
CA MET A 454 -4.14 0.71 29.31
C MET A 454 -5.43 0.07 28.78
N THR A 455 -5.39 -0.69 27.68
CA THR A 455 -6.59 -1.38 27.18
C THR A 455 -7.09 -2.44 28.16
N CYS A 456 -6.19 -3.16 28.84
CA CYS A 456 -6.55 -4.06 29.93
C CYS A 456 -7.23 -3.33 31.09
N LYS A 457 -6.63 -2.22 31.58
CA LYS A 457 -7.22 -1.42 32.67
C LYS A 457 -8.62 -0.91 32.36
N VAL A 458 -8.84 -0.42 31.14
CA VAL A 458 -10.16 0.07 30.71
C VAL A 458 -11.16 -1.07 30.63
N TYR A 459 -10.77 -2.21 30.06
CA TYR A 459 -11.64 -3.38 29.95
C TYR A 459 -12.05 -3.92 31.31
N ASP A 460 -11.11 -4.05 32.25
CA ASP A 460 -11.38 -4.49 33.62
C ASP A 460 -12.27 -3.50 34.38
N ALA A 461 -12.05 -2.19 34.19
CA ALA A 461 -12.88 -1.15 34.80
C ALA A 461 -14.33 -1.22 34.30
N GLN A 462 -14.55 -1.41 32.99
CA GLN A 462 -15.88 -1.56 32.42
C GLN A 462 -16.55 -2.87 32.84
N ALA A 463 -15.82 -3.98 32.88
CA ALA A 463 -16.34 -5.26 33.36
C ALA A 463 -16.81 -5.18 34.83
N LEU A 464 -16.15 -4.34 35.64
CA LEU A 464 -16.52 -4.05 37.03
C LEU A 464 -17.49 -2.87 37.19
N GLN A 465 -18.05 -2.32 36.10
CA GLN A 465 -18.94 -1.16 36.08
C GLN A 465 -18.38 0.08 36.82
N LYS A 466 -17.06 0.25 36.82
CA LYS A 466 -16.38 1.38 37.45
C LYS A 466 -16.38 2.59 36.52
N SER A 467 -16.44 3.79 37.11
CA SER A 467 -16.31 5.04 36.36
C SER A 467 -14.93 5.17 35.72
N LEU A 468 -14.89 5.44 34.41
CA LEU A 468 -13.66 5.71 33.65
C LEU A 468 -13.05 7.10 33.96
N SER A 469 -13.72 7.93 34.76
CA SER A 469 -13.21 9.25 35.19
C SER A 469 -11.81 9.17 35.81
N SER A 470 -11.55 8.12 36.59
CA SER A 470 -10.25 7.86 37.23
C SER A 470 -9.12 7.56 36.25
N LEU A 471 -9.43 6.99 35.07
CA LEU A 471 -8.45 6.65 34.03
C LEU A 471 -8.29 7.75 32.98
N ARG A 472 -9.14 8.79 33.02
CA ARG A 472 -9.18 9.86 32.02
C ARG A 472 -7.84 10.56 31.85
N LEU A 473 -7.16 10.87 32.96
CA LEU A 473 -5.85 11.54 32.91
C LEU A 473 -4.81 10.65 32.24
N ASP A 474 -4.68 9.40 32.69
CA ASP A 474 -3.69 8.46 32.16
C ASP A 474 -3.88 8.17 30.67
N ILE A 475 -5.13 7.95 30.24
CA ILE A 475 -5.49 7.80 28.82
C ILE A 475 -5.10 9.07 28.07
N GLY A 476 -5.49 10.24 28.57
CA GLY A 476 -5.20 11.53 27.95
C GLY A 476 -3.70 11.77 27.77
N LEU A 477 -2.89 11.52 28.79
CA LEU A 477 -1.43 11.68 28.74
C LEU A 477 -0.78 10.72 27.75
N LEU A 478 -1.22 9.46 27.73
CA LEU A 478 -0.72 8.47 26.79
C LEU A 478 -1.03 8.87 25.34
N LEU A 479 -2.27 9.28 25.06
CA LEU A 479 -2.67 9.74 23.73
C LEU A 479 -1.96 11.05 23.34
N ARG A 480 -1.66 11.95 24.28
CA ARG A 480 -0.85 13.16 24.00
C ARG A 480 0.60 12.83 23.62
N ARG A 481 1.20 11.81 24.23
CA ARG A 481 2.54 11.33 23.86
C ARG A 481 2.54 10.71 22.45
N LEU A 482 1.52 9.91 22.15
CA LEU A 482 1.33 9.27 20.83
C LEU A 482 0.91 10.26 19.74
N LYS A 483 0.23 11.36 20.09
CA LYS A 483 -0.35 12.33 19.16
C LYS A 483 -1.24 11.63 18.13
N GLN A 484 -1.15 12.02 16.86
CA GLN A 484 -1.86 11.40 15.74
C GLN A 484 -1.47 9.93 15.48
N LEU A 485 -0.45 9.38 16.15
CA LEU A 485 0.01 8.00 15.94
C LEU A 485 -0.76 6.97 16.78
N TRP A 486 -1.60 7.42 17.73
CA TRP A 486 -2.26 6.52 18.67
C TRP A 486 -3.10 5.40 18.01
N PRO A 487 -3.79 5.61 16.87
CA PRO A 487 -4.52 4.52 16.22
C PRO A 487 -3.57 3.44 15.67
N GLY A 488 -2.44 3.84 15.09
CA GLY A 488 -1.42 2.92 14.60
C GLY A 488 -0.73 2.16 15.74
N ALA A 489 -0.45 2.84 16.86
CA ALA A 489 0.07 2.17 18.05
C ALA A 489 -0.94 1.17 18.63
N LEU A 490 -2.24 1.47 18.57
CA LEU A 490 -3.30 0.58 19.01
C LEU A 490 -3.37 -0.68 18.15
N VAL A 491 -3.27 -0.51 16.82
CA VAL A 491 -3.18 -1.63 15.87
C VAL A 491 -1.98 -2.52 16.19
N LEU A 492 -0.79 -1.94 16.40
CA LEU A 492 0.41 -2.73 16.73
C LEU A 492 0.26 -3.47 18.06
N ALA A 493 -0.30 -2.82 19.07
CA ALA A 493 -0.57 -3.45 20.36
C ALA A 493 -1.55 -4.62 20.21
N CYS A 494 -2.66 -4.42 19.48
CA CYS A 494 -3.65 -5.46 19.21
C CYS A 494 -3.05 -6.63 18.42
N ALA A 495 -2.27 -6.35 17.38
CA ALA A 495 -1.61 -7.37 16.56
C ALA A 495 -0.66 -8.26 17.39
N ARG A 496 0.07 -7.67 18.35
CA ARG A 496 0.92 -8.42 19.28
C ARG A 496 0.12 -9.36 20.20
N ASP A 497 -1.03 -8.88 20.68
CA ASP A 497 -1.90 -9.66 21.55
C ASP A 497 -2.65 -10.77 20.80
N LEU A 498 -3.06 -10.52 19.56
CA LEU A 498 -3.63 -11.53 18.68
C LEU A 498 -2.62 -12.64 18.39
N GLU A 499 -1.36 -12.27 18.13
CA GLU A 499 -0.29 -13.24 17.93
C GLU A 499 0.02 -14.05 19.20
N GLU A 500 0.01 -13.39 20.37
CA GLU A 500 0.18 -14.08 21.65
C GLU A 500 -0.97 -15.04 21.92
N ALA A 501 -2.22 -14.62 21.68
CA ALA A 501 -3.42 -15.43 21.84
C ALA A 501 -3.43 -16.64 20.89
N ALA A 502 -3.07 -16.43 19.63
CA ALA A 502 -3.02 -17.49 18.62
C ALA A 502 -1.89 -18.50 18.85
N SER A 503 -0.84 -18.11 19.58
CA SER A 503 0.30 -18.99 19.90
C SER A 503 0.10 -19.84 21.17
N ARG A 504 -1.01 -19.70 21.90
CA ARG A 504 -1.28 -20.50 23.10
C ARG A 504 -1.75 -21.91 22.72
N PRO A 505 -1.20 -22.99 23.33
CA PRO A 505 -1.72 -24.33 23.12
C PRO A 505 -3.17 -24.45 23.61
N ALA A 506 -4.03 -25.11 22.85
CA ALA A 506 -5.39 -25.41 23.27
C ALA A 506 -5.35 -26.35 24.47
N GLU A 507 -6.01 -25.98 25.58
CA GLU A 507 -6.17 -26.88 26.71
C GLU A 507 -6.97 -28.12 26.26
N THR A 508 -6.43 -29.29 26.57
CA THR A 508 -6.90 -30.62 26.17
C THR A 508 -8.38 -30.84 26.50
N THR A 509 -9.24 -30.89 25.48
CA THR A 509 -10.58 -31.48 25.56
C THR A 509 -10.56 -32.85 24.89
N GLY A 510 -10.96 -33.87 25.64
CA GLY A 510 -10.80 -35.29 25.33
C GLY A 510 -11.47 -35.78 24.04
N ASP A 511 -11.07 -37.00 23.67
CA ASP A 511 -11.47 -37.85 22.54
C ASP A 511 -12.86 -37.56 21.92
N LEU A 512 -12.87 -36.71 20.90
CA LEU A 512 -13.96 -36.62 19.93
C LEU A 512 -13.36 -36.75 18.53
N ASP A 513 -14.04 -37.48 17.64
CA ASP A 513 -13.60 -37.63 16.25
C ASP A 513 -13.72 -36.31 15.47
N SER A 514 -12.92 -36.21 14.40
CA SER A 514 -12.73 -34.96 13.64
C SER A 514 -14.02 -34.44 12.98
N ALA A 515 -14.95 -35.33 12.61
CA ALA A 515 -16.20 -34.96 11.96
C ALA A 515 -17.23 -34.39 12.96
N SER A 516 -17.32 -35.01 14.14
CA SER A 516 -18.16 -34.55 15.26
C SER A 516 -17.67 -33.21 15.80
N ARG A 517 -16.35 -32.99 15.82
CA ARG A 517 -15.72 -31.70 16.16
C ARG A 517 -16.07 -30.60 15.16
N MET A 518 -15.98 -30.87 13.84
CA MET A 518 -16.34 -29.90 12.78
C MET A 518 -17.82 -29.49 12.82
N ALA A 519 -18.73 -30.42 13.10
CA ALA A 519 -20.17 -30.12 13.22
C ALA A 519 -20.46 -29.23 14.44
N MET A 520 -19.75 -29.45 15.55
CA MET A 520 -19.82 -28.60 16.73
C MET A 520 -19.18 -27.22 16.50
N CYS A 521 -18.07 -27.13 15.74
CA CYS A 521 -17.44 -25.88 15.33
C CYS A 521 -18.41 -24.97 14.58
N ALA A 522 -19.08 -25.52 13.55
CA ALA A 522 -20.03 -24.78 12.74
C ALA A 522 -21.23 -24.30 13.58
N ALA A 523 -21.77 -25.15 14.45
CA ALA A 523 -22.89 -24.80 15.33
C ALA A 523 -22.52 -23.73 16.38
N ALA A 524 -21.32 -23.79 16.96
CA ALA A 524 -20.83 -22.81 17.93
C ALA A 524 -20.52 -21.45 17.30
N LEU A 525 -19.88 -21.45 16.12
CA LEU A 525 -19.64 -20.24 15.32
C LEU A 525 -20.95 -19.59 14.90
N HIS A 526 -21.94 -20.36 14.46
CA HIS A 526 -23.29 -19.83 14.18
C HIS A 526 -23.93 -19.21 15.43
N SER A 527 -23.83 -19.85 16.60
CA SER A 527 -24.35 -19.28 17.86
C SER A 527 -23.62 -18.00 18.32
N VAL A 528 -22.33 -17.84 18.00
CA VAL A 528 -21.55 -16.62 18.28
C VAL A 528 -21.87 -15.54 17.25
N PHE A 529 -22.01 -15.90 15.98
CA PHE A 529 -22.41 -15.02 14.88
C PHE A 529 -23.82 -14.46 15.07
N ASP A 530 -24.76 -15.28 15.53
CA ASP A 530 -26.12 -14.87 15.88
C ASP A 530 -26.16 -13.91 17.07
N ARG A 531 -25.19 -14.00 17.99
CA ARG A 531 -25.08 -13.10 19.17
C ARG A 531 -24.24 -11.85 18.92
N SER A 532 -23.40 -11.85 17.90
CA SER A 532 -22.44 -10.77 17.61
C SER A 532 -22.95 -9.77 16.56
N GLY A 533 -24.10 -10.02 15.93
CA GLY A 533 -24.74 -9.09 14.98
C GLY A 533 -23.93 -8.88 13.70
N LEU A 534 -23.00 -9.77 13.38
CA LEU A 534 -22.19 -9.70 12.16
C LEU A 534 -23.07 -9.99 10.94
N THR A 535 -22.89 -9.24 9.85
CA THR A 535 -23.68 -9.46 8.62
C THR A 535 -23.37 -10.83 8.00
N PRO A 536 -24.33 -11.49 7.31
CA PRO A 536 -24.11 -12.78 6.65
C PRO A 536 -22.92 -12.78 5.67
N GLU A 537 -22.57 -11.62 5.11
CA GLU A 537 -21.42 -11.43 4.23
C GLU A 537 -20.08 -11.49 4.96
N VAL A 538 -20.00 -10.93 6.18
CA VAL A 538 -18.83 -10.97 7.06
C VAL A 538 -18.68 -12.35 7.69
N GLN A 539 -19.79 -12.95 8.14
CA GLN A 539 -19.82 -14.35 8.58
C GLN A 539 -19.33 -15.27 7.46
N GLY A 540 -19.79 -15.02 6.22
CA GLY A 540 -19.33 -15.74 5.03
C GLY A 540 -17.86 -15.51 4.69
N HIS A 541 -17.27 -14.35 4.98
CA HIS A 541 -15.82 -14.12 4.81
C HIS A 541 -14.99 -14.87 5.85
N ILE A 542 -15.44 -14.89 7.11
CA ILE A 542 -14.81 -15.63 8.19
C ILE A 542 -14.90 -17.14 7.92
N LEU A 543 -16.08 -17.64 7.53
CA LEU A 543 -16.31 -19.05 7.22
C LEU A 543 -15.59 -19.51 5.93
N ARG A 544 -15.49 -18.66 4.89
CA ARG A 544 -14.68 -18.95 3.69
C ARG A 544 -13.18 -18.96 3.98
N GLY A 545 -12.71 -18.17 4.94
CA GLY A 545 -11.35 -18.26 5.47
C GLY A 545 -11.07 -19.55 6.25
N ILE A 546 -12.12 -20.22 6.76
CA ILE A 546 -12.03 -21.46 7.56
C ILE A 546 -12.23 -22.73 6.69
N HIS A 547 -13.14 -22.72 5.72
CA HIS A 547 -13.51 -23.91 4.93
C HIS A 547 -12.57 -24.24 3.75
N SER A 548 -11.58 -23.40 3.41
CA SER A 548 -10.67 -23.68 2.28
C SER A 548 -9.52 -24.65 2.60
N LEU A 549 -9.58 -25.37 3.73
CA LEU A 549 -8.45 -26.12 4.28
C LEU A 549 -8.41 -27.62 3.96
N ASP A 550 -9.48 -28.24 3.45
CA ASP A 550 -9.54 -29.72 3.39
C ASP A 550 -9.30 -30.39 2.02
N HIS A 551 -9.14 -29.68 0.90
CA HIS A 551 -9.08 -30.36 -0.41
C HIS A 551 -8.05 -29.92 -1.45
N ILE A 552 -7.03 -29.11 -1.14
CA ILE A 552 -6.07 -28.70 -2.17
C ILE A 552 -4.63 -28.76 -1.65
N GLY A 553 -3.85 -29.70 -2.19
CA GLY A 553 -2.42 -29.80 -1.94
C GLY A 553 -1.68 -28.55 -2.41
N VAL A 554 -0.83 -28.00 -1.53
CA VAL A 554 0.29 -27.07 -1.76
C VAL A 554 0.22 -26.28 -3.08
N VAL A 555 -0.81 -25.47 -3.26
CA VAL A 555 -0.93 -24.47 -4.34
C VAL A 555 -1.81 -23.32 -3.83
N GLU A 556 -1.41 -22.10 -4.15
CA GLU A 556 -2.10 -20.81 -3.99
C GLU A 556 -2.02 -20.05 -2.65
N LEU A 557 -1.22 -18.97 -2.70
CA LEU A 557 -1.17 -17.85 -1.77
C LEU A 557 -2.53 -17.16 -1.65
N HIS A 558 -3.34 -17.58 -0.68
CA HIS A 558 -4.26 -16.70 0.04
C HIS A 558 -3.96 -16.86 1.54
N GLY A 559 -3.78 -15.72 2.22
CA GLY A 559 -3.32 -15.70 3.60
C GLY A 559 -4.31 -16.36 4.55
N HIS A 560 -3.80 -17.09 5.54
CA HIS A 560 -4.03 -16.88 6.97
C HIS A 560 -3.61 -18.09 7.80
N LEU A 561 -2.98 -17.79 8.95
CA LEU A 561 -2.81 -18.56 10.20
C LEU A 561 -2.25 -20.01 10.19
N PRO A 562 -1.73 -20.49 11.33
CA PRO A 562 -1.06 -21.80 11.44
C PRO A 562 -2.04 -22.99 11.32
N ALA A 563 -1.55 -24.07 10.74
CA ALA A 563 -2.30 -25.21 10.22
C ALA A 563 -2.71 -26.29 11.25
N ASP A 564 -3.48 -25.96 12.30
CA ASP A 564 -4.06 -26.97 13.20
C ASP A 564 -5.49 -26.64 13.66
N PRO A 565 -6.51 -27.45 13.33
CA PRO A 565 -7.91 -27.22 13.68
C PRO A 565 -8.20 -27.22 15.18
N VAL A 566 -7.40 -27.92 16.01
CA VAL A 566 -7.59 -27.96 17.47
C VAL A 566 -7.10 -26.66 18.12
N LEU A 567 -6.04 -26.07 17.56
CA LEU A 567 -5.54 -24.74 17.96
C LEU A 567 -6.53 -23.62 17.56
N MET A 568 -7.26 -23.77 16.46
CA MET A 568 -8.20 -22.76 15.94
C MET A 568 -9.41 -22.51 16.86
N HIS A 569 -9.93 -23.51 17.56
CA HIS A 569 -11.17 -23.36 18.35
C HIS A 569 -10.98 -22.57 19.65
N ALA A 570 -9.87 -22.82 20.37
CA ALA A 570 -9.46 -22.01 21.51
C ALA A 570 -8.95 -20.64 21.05
N SER A 571 -8.21 -20.58 19.94
CA SER A 571 -7.71 -19.34 19.36
C SER A 571 -8.85 -18.40 18.95
N ALA A 572 -9.96 -18.89 18.37
CA ALA A 572 -11.08 -18.04 17.95
C ALA A 572 -11.77 -17.31 19.11
N THR A 573 -11.94 -17.96 20.27
CA THR A 573 -12.49 -17.31 21.48
C THR A 573 -11.51 -16.26 22.01
N HIS A 574 -10.21 -16.59 22.11
CA HIS A 574 -9.19 -15.65 22.57
C HIS A 574 -9.01 -14.46 21.62
N VAL A 575 -9.03 -14.67 20.30
CA VAL A 575 -8.98 -13.62 19.27
C VAL A 575 -10.18 -12.68 19.40
N GLY A 576 -11.39 -13.22 19.57
CA GLY A 576 -12.60 -12.42 19.82
C GLY A 576 -12.49 -11.55 21.07
N HIS A 577 -12.01 -12.12 22.18
CA HIS A 577 -11.79 -11.38 23.43
C HIS A 577 -10.75 -10.27 23.29
N VAL A 578 -9.65 -10.53 22.57
CA VAL A 578 -8.64 -9.50 22.28
C VAL A 578 -9.28 -8.36 21.48
N LEU A 579 -9.98 -8.66 20.39
CA LEU A 579 -10.63 -7.62 19.58
C LEU A 579 -11.64 -6.80 20.38
N GLU A 580 -12.45 -7.44 21.23
CA GLU A 580 -13.41 -6.74 22.08
C GLU A 580 -12.71 -5.81 23.07
N ARG A 581 -11.62 -6.25 23.72
CA ARG A 581 -10.83 -5.39 24.61
C ARG A 581 -10.35 -4.12 23.92
N TYR A 582 -9.81 -4.25 22.71
CA TYR A 582 -9.31 -3.10 21.97
C TYR A 582 -10.45 -2.19 21.46
N ARG A 583 -11.60 -2.75 21.06
CA ARG A 583 -12.81 -1.98 20.72
C ARG A 583 -13.35 -1.19 21.90
N THR A 584 -13.48 -1.84 23.06
CA THR A 584 -13.83 -1.22 24.35
C THR A 584 -12.95 0.00 24.62
N PHE A 585 -11.64 -0.12 24.40
CA PHE A 585 -10.72 1.01 24.57
C PHE A 585 -11.02 2.15 23.58
N VAL A 586 -11.26 1.86 22.30
CA VAL A 586 -11.63 2.88 21.30
C VAL A 586 -12.93 3.59 21.70
N THR A 587 -13.95 2.85 22.12
CA THR A 587 -15.22 3.41 22.59
C THR A 587 -15.01 4.29 23.82
N ALA A 588 -14.22 3.85 24.80
CA ALA A 588 -13.90 4.64 25.98
C ALA A 588 -13.18 5.96 25.63
N VAL A 589 -12.26 5.95 24.67
CA VAL A 589 -11.59 7.17 24.18
C VAL A 589 -12.59 8.15 23.56
N GLN A 590 -13.56 7.66 22.80
CA GLN A 590 -14.62 8.47 22.19
C GLN A 590 -15.60 9.03 23.23
N GLU A 591 -16.07 8.20 24.17
CA GLU A 591 -16.97 8.61 25.26
C GLU A 591 -16.33 9.67 26.17
N LEU A 592 -15.02 9.57 26.40
CA LEU A 592 -14.25 10.57 27.14
C LEU A 592 -13.89 11.80 26.29
N GLY A 593 -14.15 11.81 24.98
CA GLY A 593 -13.75 12.92 24.10
C GLY A 593 -12.24 13.16 24.08
N LEU A 594 -11.45 12.08 24.11
CA LEU A 594 -9.99 12.13 24.16
C LEU A 594 -9.31 11.83 22.82
N ASP A 595 -10.06 11.53 21.77
CA ASP A 595 -9.54 11.17 20.44
C ASP A 595 -8.60 12.25 19.84
N GLN A 596 -8.88 13.52 20.13
CA GLN A 596 -8.08 14.68 19.73
C GLN A 596 -7.36 15.38 20.90
N VAL A 597 -7.19 14.74 22.05
CA VAL A 597 -6.57 15.35 23.24
C VAL A 597 -5.15 15.90 23.00
N TRP A 598 -4.45 15.37 22.00
CA TRP A 598 -3.14 15.84 21.56
C TRP A 598 -3.16 17.23 20.88
N MET A 599 -4.32 17.69 20.39
CA MET A 599 -4.52 19.05 19.88
C MET A 599 -4.91 20.05 20.97
N LEU A 600 -5.16 19.59 22.21
CA LEU A 600 -5.54 20.45 23.33
C LEU A 600 -4.44 21.50 23.58
N LYS A 601 -4.82 22.77 23.41
CA LYS A 601 -3.98 23.93 23.69
C LYS A 601 -4.09 24.30 25.18
N PRO A 602 -2.97 24.72 25.81
CA PRO A 602 -3.00 25.25 27.16
C PRO A 602 -3.95 26.46 27.26
N LEU A 603 -4.78 26.53 28.31
CA LEU A 603 -5.73 27.64 28.55
C LEU A 603 -5.00 28.99 28.68
N LEU A 604 -3.88 28.98 29.40
CA LEU A 604 -3.03 30.15 29.64
C LEU A 604 -1.63 29.88 29.10
N ASN A 605 -1.01 30.91 28.53
CA ASN A 605 0.40 30.86 28.15
C ASN A 605 1.33 31.11 29.36
N GLY A 606 2.61 30.83 29.20
CA GLY A 606 3.58 30.94 30.30
C GLY A 606 3.70 32.35 30.90
N LYS A 607 3.44 33.42 30.12
CA LYS A 607 3.41 34.79 30.63
C LYS A 607 2.18 35.01 31.52
N GLN A 608 1.01 34.60 31.04
CA GLN A 608 -0.24 34.73 31.80
C GLN A 608 -0.19 33.93 33.11
N LEU A 609 0.42 32.74 33.13
CA LEU A 609 0.62 31.96 34.36
C LEU A 609 1.63 32.60 35.30
N SER A 610 2.74 33.13 34.78
CA SER A 610 3.72 33.89 35.57
C SER A 610 3.08 35.08 36.28
N ASP A 611 2.29 35.85 35.54
CA ASP A 611 1.58 37.02 36.07
C ASP A 611 0.49 36.63 37.08
N ALA A 612 -0.27 35.54 36.82
CA ALA A 612 -1.37 35.09 37.68
C ALA A 612 -0.94 34.40 38.98
N LEU A 613 0.24 33.77 38.98
CA LEU A 613 0.78 33.00 40.12
C LEU A 613 1.96 33.70 40.81
N GLY A 614 2.46 34.82 40.28
CA GLY A 614 3.61 35.54 40.82
C GLY A 614 4.93 34.76 40.72
N LEU A 615 5.05 33.85 39.75
CA LEU A 615 6.21 32.97 39.59
C LEU A 615 7.27 33.58 38.66
N PRO A 616 8.57 33.45 38.99
CA PRO A 616 9.65 33.94 38.13
C PRO A 616 9.73 33.13 36.81
N LYS A 617 10.19 33.79 35.74
CA LYS A 617 10.41 33.14 34.45
C LYS A 617 11.51 32.09 34.56
N GLY A 618 11.20 30.82 34.27
CA GLY A 618 12.16 29.72 34.39
C GLY A 618 11.55 28.32 34.29
N PRO A 619 12.31 27.26 34.62
CA PRO A 619 11.89 25.85 34.53
C PRO A 619 10.60 25.54 35.31
N GLU A 620 10.35 26.26 36.40
CA GLU A 620 9.14 26.10 37.23
C GLU A 620 7.85 26.43 36.47
N ILE A 621 7.87 27.40 35.54
CA ILE A 621 6.72 27.67 34.66
C ILE A 621 6.44 26.46 33.77
N GLY A 622 7.47 25.70 33.35
CA GLY A 622 7.30 24.48 32.58
C GLY A 622 6.48 23.41 33.32
N LYS A 623 6.77 23.20 34.62
CA LYS A 623 6.01 22.27 35.48
C LYS A 623 4.57 22.72 35.67
N VAL A 624 4.34 24.02 35.85
CA VAL A 624 2.99 24.58 35.98
C VAL A 624 2.21 24.48 34.67
N MET A 625 2.87 24.68 33.51
CA MET A 625 2.26 24.46 32.20
C MET A 625 1.82 23.00 32.02
N GLU A 626 2.61 22.05 32.50
CA GLU A 626 2.27 20.62 32.48
C GLU A 626 1.10 20.31 33.43
N ALA A 627 1.12 20.82 34.66
CA ALA A 627 0.03 20.69 35.62
C ALA A 627 -1.29 21.30 35.11
N GLN A 628 -1.23 22.43 34.41
CA GLN A 628 -2.40 23.01 33.73
C GLN A 628 -2.98 22.04 32.69
N VAL A 629 -2.13 21.41 31.86
CA VAL A 629 -2.58 20.44 30.87
C VAL A 629 -3.20 19.22 31.55
N HIS A 630 -2.63 18.72 32.65
CA HIS A 630 -3.19 17.61 33.42
C HIS A 630 -4.60 17.96 33.93
N TRP A 631 -4.73 19.13 34.55
CA TRP A 631 -6.00 19.63 35.04
C TRP A 631 -7.03 19.80 33.92
N GLN A 632 -6.64 20.37 32.77
CA GLN A 632 -7.52 20.52 31.60
C GLN A 632 -8.02 19.19 31.04
N ILE A 633 -7.17 18.15 31.05
CA ILE A 633 -7.59 16.81 30.63
C ILE A 633 -8.68 16.29 31.57
N GLN A 634 -8.52 16.47 32.88
CA GLN A 634 -9.50 16.02 33.88
C GLN A 634 -10.79 16.85 33.87
N HIS A 635 -10.71 18.15 33.55
CA HIS A 635 -11.81 19.10 33.59
C HIS A 635 -12.09 19.69 32.18
N PRO A 636 -12.73 18.93 31.27
CA PRO A 636 -12.90 19.36 29.88
C PRO A 636 -13.75 20.63 29.71
N GLN A 637 -14.60 20.96 30.69
CA GLN A 637 -15.42 22.18 30.71
C GLN A 637 -14.83 23.29 31.60
N GLY A 638 -13.63 23.08 32.13
CA GLY A 638 -12.98 24.02 33.05
C GLY A 638 -12.51 25.29 32.35
N THR A 639 -12.67 26.43 33.02
CA THR A 639 -12.27 27.74 32.49
C THR A 639 -10.86 28.14 32.95
N ALA A 640 -10.28 29.16 32.31
CA ALA A 640 -8.97 29.68 32.73
C ALA A 640 -8.93 30.17 34.19
N PRO A 641 -9.96 30.88 34.72
CA PRO A 641 -10.06 31.19 36.14
C PRO A 641 -10.03 29.96 37.05
N ASP A 642 -10.83 28.93 36.77
CA ASP A 642 -10.89 27.70 37.58
C ASP A 642 -9.53 27.00 37.62
N CYS A 643 -8.81 26.99 36.47
CA CYS A 643 -7.47 26.43 36.39
C CYS A 643 -6.47 27.19 37.27
N VAL A 644 -6.54 28.53 37.30
CA VAL A 644 -5.65 29.36 38.13
C VAL A 644 -5.92 29.10 39.61
N GLU A 645 -7.18 28.97 40.01
CA GLU A 645 -7.55 28.66 41.39
C GLU A 645 -6.98 27.30 41.82
N PHE A 646 -7.11 26.27 40.97
CA PHE A 646 -6.50 24.96 41.20
C PHE A 646 -4.97 25.00 41.30
N LEU A 647 -4.29 25.74 40.42
CA LEU A 647 -2.84 25.86 40.45
C LEU A 647 -2.35 26.60 41.70
N LYS A 648 -3.10 27.61 42.16
CA LYS A 648 -2.81 28.33 43.41
C LYS A 648 -2.95 27.42 44.64
N SER A 649 -4.02 26.63 44.72
CA SER A 649 -4.24 25.72 45.84
C SER A 649 -3.16 24.63 45.92
N THR A 650 -2.73 24.11 44.76
CA THR A 650 -1.66 23.11 44.67
C THR A 650 -0.29 23.68 45.07
N SER A 651 0.01 24.94 44.71
CA SER A 651 1.28 25.60 45.06
C SER A 651 1.38 25.97 46.55
N GLN A 652 0.27 26.17 47.26
CA GLN A 652 0.26 26.54 48.68
C GLN A 652 0.39 25.34 49.63
N GLN A 653 0.09 24.12 49.16
CA GLN A 653 0.09 22.91 50.00
C GLN A 653 1.47 22.23 50.14
N GLY A 654 2.54 22.78 49.55
CA GLY A 654 3.90 22.22 49.71
C GLY A 654 4.08 20.79 49.17
N ALA A 655 3.09 20.25 48.46
CA ALA A 655 3.22 18.97 47.79
C ALA A 655 4.14 19.16 46.58
N SER A 656 5.24 18.40 46.57
CA SER A 656 5.97 18.09 45.34
C SER A 656 4.96 17.81 44.21
N ALA A 657 5.15 18.46 43.06
CA ALA A 657 4.32 18.30 41.87
C ALA A 657 3.95 16.81 41.63
N PRO A 658 2.69 16.52 41.22
CA PRO A 658 2.27 15.14 40.94
C PRO A 658 3.04 14.51 39.78
#